data_AF-A0A7K1T910-F1
#
_entry.id   AF-A0A7K1T910-F1
#
_cell.length_a   1.000
_cell.length_b   1.000
_cell.length_c   1.000
_cell.angle_alpha   90.00
_cell.angle_beta   90.00
_cell.angle_gamma   90.00
#
_symmetry.space_group_name_H-M   'P 1'
#
loop_
_entity.id
_entity.type
_entity.pdbx_description
1 polymer ?
#
loop_
_entity_poly.entity_id
_entity_poly.type
_entity_poly.pdbx_seq_one_letter_code
_entity_poly.pdbx_strand_id
1 'polypeptide(L)'
;MHRLFRLVLVCLSLGPLLGRAQTVPTVPAPAPANLTSQALRDWLRTNWYDPYRRELSYADARAKMYNYADNYDNKVVCVYSGYSETVPYSFTNTSTSVVTSINCEHSIPQSWFKETVRMRSDMHHLYPTYITWNSNRGSDPYAEIPDAQTRLWMRLTQSQTSIPTTNIDEYSEDTNSQFEPREDHKGNLARTAFYFYTMHAGQPDLVATGHNDINTLADLNTLYQWHLADPVDEHERERNRRVAASQGNYNPYINDPTLVARAWGFAPTGPVISFATATSSVPEGNSGFTTYTATLNVSPAPTAALVVQVALDATSSTATSGVDFTFPTPTTVTFAAGQTSQTVSLTVTGDTQPEADETVVLTLQNPGTGASLGGPSTHTLILTNDDGNPPTVAFATATGSLPEGNSGTSTYAATVTLANPGNLPFPIMVPVLVDAASTASSPSDYILATNTLTFASATALSQTVRVTVIGDLLPEPNETVVLRLGTPSAAGLVLGAARTHTLTIGNDDAAPVGGSCTDPFFSKYFESAAGNTKALEIFNPTASPLDLSGLRVELFAPGATTPTSTATLTGTVAASGVYVIANTGVTDTGVKAVANLQSNVCFFNGPHALVLFDGTDTLDVIGVVGRTPAGAGTSWAVASGGNTRDNSLVRLPTTGRGNSRWFGPTGAATTWQAQGTDNFTGLGSYTSTACATVLAVRGASAGRPTLTIYPNPATGHASLLLPGAPATQPATVEVLDAVGRLVRHLTAPLGATLPAELGLTGLPAGLYAVRVATAEGQYIGRLVVE
;
A
#
# COMPACT_ATOMS: atom_id res chain seq x y z
N MET A 1 -41.65 -10.98 -53.09
CA MET A 1 -40.58 -11.72 -52.38
C MET A 1 -39.44 -10.75 -52.06
N HIS A 2 -38.77 -10.99 -50.95
CA HIS A 2 -38.27 -10.02 -49.97
C HIS A 2 -37.37 -8.88 -50.46
N ARG A 3 -37.64 -7.67 -49.93
CA ARG A 3 -36.81 -6.46 -50.03
C ARG A 3 -35.96 -6.30 -48.77
N LEU A 4 -34.70 -5.94 -48.99
CA LEU A 4 -33.75 -5.36 -48.03
C LEU A 4 -34.43 -4.39 -47.05
N PHE A 5 -34.21 -4.59 -45.75
CA PHE A 5 -34.42 -3.55 -44.74
C PHE A 5 -33.12 -3.29 -43.98
N ARG A 6 -32.69 -2.03 -44.04
CA ARG A 6 -31.64 -1.42 -43.24
C ARG A 6 -31.97 -1.59 -41.75
N LEU A 7 -31.03 -2.11 -40.97
CA LEU A 7 -31.10 -2.04 -39.51
C LEU A 7 -30.66 -0.62 -39.10
N VAL A 8 -31.64 0.22 -38.77
CA VAL A 8 -31.43 1.53 -38.15
C VAL A 8 -31.09 1.28 -36.67
N LEU A 9 -29.86 1.60 -36.27
CA LEU A 9 -29.46 1.65 -34.88
C LEU A 9 -30.10 2.91 -34.25
N VAL A 10 -31.23 2.74 -33.57
CA VAL A 10 -31.84 3.79 -32.76
C VAL A 10 -31.07 3.86 -31.44
N CYS A 11 -30.13 4.81 -31.34
CA CYS A 11 -29.62 5.28 -30.05
C CYS A 11 -30.74 6.05 -29.34
N LEU A 12 -31.56 5.33 -28.56
CA LEU A 12 -32.33 5.94 -27.48
C LEU A 12 -31.38 6.15 -26.31
N SER A 13 -31.10 7.42 -26.02
CA SER A 13 -30.43 7.88 -24.81
C SER A 13 -31.23 7.49 -23.57
N LEU A 14 -31.02 6.28 -23.07
CA LEU A 14 -31.23 5.96 -21.66
C LEU A 14 -30.02 6.52 -20.91
N GLY A 15 -30.23 7.60 -20.16
CA GLY A 15 -29.26 8.06 -19.18
C GLY A 15 -28.87 6.90 -18.25
N PRO A 16 -27.67 6.91 -17.64
CA PRO A 16 -27.23 5.82 -16.80
C PRO A 16 -28.17 5.76 -15.58
N LEU A 17 -29.12 4.84 -15.62
CA LEU A 17 -29.63 4.24 -14.40
C LEU A 17 -28.43 3.54 -13.80
N LEU A 18 -27.81 4.19 -12.82
CA LEU A 18 -26.86 3.61 -11.87
C LEU A 18 -27.60 2.52 -11.08
N GLY A 19 -27.94 1.42 -11.73
CA GLY A 19 -28.15 0.15 -11.07
C GLY A 19 -26.78 -0.28 -10.56
N ARG A 20 -26.59 -0.26 -9.24
CA ARG A 20 -25.44 -0.92 -8.63
C ARG A 20 -25.41 -2.36 -9.12
N ALA A 21 -24.49 -2.69 -10.02
CA ALA A 21 -24.19 -4.07 -10.34
C ALA A 21 -23.85 -4.75 -9.00
N GLN A 22 -24.62 -5.77 -8.66
CA GLN A 22 -24.44 -6.49 -7.41
C GLN A 22 -23.09 -7.20 -7.48
N THR A 23 -22.19 -6.85 -6.57
CA THR A 23 -20.85 -7.44 -6.54
C THR A 23 -20.95 -8.84 -5.96
N VAL A 24 -21.00 -9.85 -6.82
CA VAL A 24 -20.77 -11.23 -6.41
C VAL A 24 -19.30 -11.33 -5.96
N PRO A 25 -19.00 -11.88 -4.77
CA PRO A 25 -17.63 -12.08 -4.35
C PRO A 25 -16.89 -12.94 -5.39
N THR A 26 -15.60 -12.66 -5.60
CA THR A 26 -14.77 -13.50 -6.48
C THR A 26 -14.71 -14.91 -5.90
N VAL A 27 -14.87 -15.93 -6.76
CA VAL A 27 -14.69 -17.32 -6.36
C VAL A 27 -13.27 -17.49 -5.81
N PRO A 28 -13.09 -18.04 -4.59
CA PRO A 28 -11.76 -18.28 -4.04
C PRO A 28 -10.93 -19.24 -4.91
N ALA A 29 -9.61 -19.24 -4.70
CA ALA A 29 -8.70 -20.13 -5.43
C ALA A 29 -9.06 -21.62 -5.22
N PRO A 30 -8.83 -22.48 -6.23
CA PRO A 30 -9.07 -23.92 -6.11
C PRO A 30 -8.18 -24.54 -5.03
N ALA A 31 -8.69 -25.61 -4.40
CA ALA A 31 -7.96 -26.28 -3.34
C ALA A 31 -6.68 -26.96 -3.86
N PRO A 32 -5.53 -26.85 -3.15
CA PRO A 32 -4.31 -27.53 -3.53
C PRO A 32 -4.53 -29.04 -3.74
N ALA A 33 -4.01 -29.59 -4.84
CA ALA A 33 -4.26 -30.98 -5.24
C ALA A 33 -3.78 -32.02 -4.22
N ASN A 34 -2.78 -31.67 -3.39
CA ASN A 34 -2.17 -32.55 -2.40
C ASN A 34 -2.92 -32.62 -1.05
N LEU A 35 -3.95 -31.79 -0.83
CA LEU A 35 -4.73 -31.83 0.40
C LEU A 35 -5.89 -32.83 0.29
N THR A 36 -6.12 -33.59 1.34
CA THR A 36 -7.22 -34.57 1.48
C THR A 36 -7.76 -34.59 2.91
N SER A 37 -8.93 -35.23 3.08
CA SER A 37 -9.54 -35.52 4.37
C SER A 37 -9.67 -34.28 5.28
N GLN A 38 -9.38 -34.41 6.57
CA GLN A 38 -9.47 -33.31 7.55
C GLN A 38 -8.64 -32.08 7.14
N ALA A 39 -7.43 -32.27 6.60
CA ALA A 39 -6.58 -31.16 6.18
C ALA A 39 -7.21 -30.34 5.05
N LEU A 40 -7.88 -31.00 4.10
CA LEU A 40 -8.63 -30.31 3.06
C LEU A 40 -9.87 -29.60 3.63
N ARG A 41 -10.61 -30.21 4.55
CA ARG A 41 -11.77 -29.56 5.20
C ARG A 41 -11.38 -28.31 5.97
N ASP A 42 -10.28 -28.35 6.72
CA ASP A 42 -9.76 -27.19 7.43
C ASP A 42 -9.30 -26.09 6.46
N TRP A 43 -8.61 -26.48 5.38
CA TRP A 43 -8.19 -25.55 4.35
C TRP A 43 -9.41 -24.89 3.67
N LEU A 44 -10.45 -25.65 3.34
CA LEU A 44 -11.69 -25.11 2.76
C LEU A 44 -12.36 -24.14 3.73
N ARG A 45 -12.50 -24.47 5.02
CA ARG A 45 -13.07 -23.55 6.00
C ARG A 45 -12.28 -22.23 6.09
N THR A 46 -10.96 -22.30 6.18
CA THR A 46 -10.09 -21.12 6.29
C THR A 46 -10.04 -20.29 5.00
N ASN A 47 -10.15 -20.90 3.82
CA ASN A 47 -9.93 -20.21 2.54
C ASN A 47 -11.21 -19.97 1.72
N TRP A 48 -12.33 -20.59 2.07
CA TRP A 48 -13.61 -20.43 1.35
C TRP A 48 -14.72 -19.85 2.23
N TYR A 49 -14.56 -19.88 3.56
CA TYR A 49 -15.61 -19.45 4.49
C TYR A 49 -15.16 -18.32 5.43
N ASP A 50 -14.17 -18.55 6.28
CA ASP A 50 -13.80 -17.62 7.37
C ASP A 50 -13.53 -16.15 6.91
N PRO A 51 -12.82 -15.88 5.80
CA PRO A 51 -12.55 -14.50 5.37
C PRO A 51 -13.71 -13.86 4.57
N TYR A 52 -14.66 -14.67 4.09
CA TYR A 52 -15.69 -14.21 3.16
C TYR A 52 -17.08 -14.10 3.79
N ARG A 53 -17.35 -14.94 4.78
CA ARG A 53 -18.67 -15.09 5.38
C ARG A 53 -19.10 -13.82 6.12
N ARG A 54 -20.29 -13.34 5.78
CA ARG A 54 -21.00 -12.23 6.40
C ARG A 54 -22.19 -12.78 7.17
N GLU A 55 -22.17 -12.64 8.49
CA GLU A 55 -23.27 -13.10 9.33
C GLU A 55 -24.52 -12.24 9.09
N LEU A 56 -25.56 -12.85 8.55
CA LEU A 56 -26.86 -12.22 8.37
C LEU A 56 -27.70 -12.40 9.64
N SER A 57 -28.66 -11.50 9.87
CA SER A 57 -29.75 -11.83 10.78
C SER A 57 -30.60 -12.96 10.19
N TYR A 58 -31.29 -13.71 11.04
CA TYR A 58 -32.16 -14.79 10.56
C TYR A 58 -33.30 -14.26 9.67
N ALA A 59 -33.81 -13.06 9.95
CA ALA A 59 -34.82 -12.41 9.11
C ALA A 59 -34.26 -12.04 7.72
N ASP A 60 -33.04 -11.48 7.66
CA ASP A 60 -32.40 -11.09 6.40
C ASP A 60 -32.07 -12.31 5.53
N ALA A 61 -31.56 -13.38 6.13
CA ALA A 61 -31.27 -14.63 5.43
C ALA A 61 -32.53 -15.19 4.76
N ARG A 62 -33.64 -15.28 5.52
CA ARG A 62 -34.93 -15.73 4.99
C ARG A 62 -35.51 -14.80 3.92
N ALA A 63 -35.43 -13.49 4.12
CA ALA A 63 -35.91 -12.53 3.14
C ALA A 63 -35.14 -12.68 1.82
N LYS A 64 -33.81 -12.78 1.87
CA LYS A 64 -32.97 -13.02 0.70
C LYS A 64 -33.24 -14.37 0.06
N MET A 65 -33.54 -15.40 0.85
CA MET A 65 -33.94 -16.72 0.34
C MET A 65 -35.21 -16.61 -0.52
N TYR A 66 -36.31 -16.10 0.02
CA TYR A 66 -37.60 -16.04 -0.69
C TYR A 66 -37.65 -15.02 -1.82
N ASN A 67 -36.97 -13.88 -1.69
CA ASN A 67 -37.09 -12.81 -2.69
C ASN A 67 -36.06 -12.93 -3.81
N TYR A 68 -34.98 -13.70 -3.62
CA TYR A 68 -33.82 -13.68 -4.51
C TYR A 68 -33.17 -15.04 -4.76
N ALA A 69 -32.62 -15.69 -3.72
CA ALA A 69 -31.78 -16.88 -3.90
C ALA A 69 -32.58 -18.10 -4.40
N ASP A 70 -33.79 -18.29 -3.90
CA ASP A 70 -34.71 -19.36 -4.25
C ASP A 70 -35.93 -18.86 -5.04
N ASN A 71 -35.82 -17.66 -5.62
CA ASN A 71 -36.84 -17.07 -6.48
C ASN A 71 -36.42 -17.18 -7.95
N TYR A 72 -37.08 -18.06 -8.68
CA TYR A 72 -36.84 -18.29 -10.10
C TYR A 72 -38.13 -18.04 -10.87
N ASP A 73 -38.06 -17.20 -11.90
CA ASP A 73 -39.21 -16.82 -12.72
C ASP A 73 -40.41 -16.31 -11.91
N ASN A 74 -40.14 -15.52 -10.86
CA ASN A 74 -41.12 -15.01 -9.90
C ASN A 74 -41.84 -16.11 -9.12
N LYS A 75 -41.18 -17.25 -8.87
CA LYS A 75 -41.70 -18.35 -8.07
C LYS A 75 -40.69 -18.82 -7.04
N VAL A 76 -41.20 -19.14 -5.85
CA VAL A 76 -40.46 -19.86 -4.82
C VAL A 76 -41.02 -21.28 -4.75
N VAL A 77 -40.15 -22.28 -4.94
CA VAL A 77 -40.51 -23.70 -5.02
C VAL A 77 -39.98 -24.45 -3.80
N CYS A 78 -40.82 -25.28 -3.19
CA CYS A 78 -40.50 -26.05 -2.00
C CYS A 78 -39.68 -27.30 -2.32
N VAL A 79 -38.59 -27.51 -1.59
CA VAL A 79 -37.64 -28.61 -1.85
C VAL A 79 -38.19 -30.00 -1.59
N TYR A 80 -39.09 -30.17 -0.62
CA TYR A 80 -39.65 -31.50 -0.27
C TYR A 80 -40.94 -31.86 -0.99
N SER A 81 -41.59 -30.93 -1.69
CA SER A 81 -42.90 -31.22 -2.27
C SER A 81 -43.16 -30.62 -3.64
N GLY A 82 -42.32 -29.71 -4.12
CA GLY A 82 -42.56 -28.99 -5.37
C GLY A 82 -43.71 -27.97 -5.29
N TYR A 83 -44.34 -27.79 -4.11
CA TYR A 83 -45.32 -26.70 -3.91
C TYR A 83 -44.65 -25.35 -4.21
N SER A 84 -45.37 -24.42 -4.84
CA SER A 84 -44.82 -23.11 -5.16
C SER A 84 -45.80 -21.97 -4.97
N GLU A 85 -45.25 -20.81 -4.65
CA GLU A 85 -45.98 -19.53 -4.59
C GLU A 85 -45.37 -18.53 -5.57
N THR A 86 -46.21 -17.65 -6.12
CA THR A 86 -45.74 -16.55 -6.97
C THR A 86 -45.24 -15.42 -6.09
N VAL A 87 -43.95 -15.13 -6.20
CA VAL A 87 -43.26 -14.09 -5.43
C VAL A 87 -42.53 -13.19 -6.42
N PRO A 88 -42.84 -11.88 -6.50
CA PRO A 88 -42.08 -10.97 -7.34
C PRO A 88 -40.59 -11.01 -7.00
N TYR A 89 -39.75 -11.27 -8.00
CA TYR A 89 -38.32 -11.32 -7.83
C TYR A 89 -37.79 -9.95 -7.40
N SER A 90 -37.04 -9.91 -6.30
CA SER A 90 -36.45 -8.67 -5.80
C SER A 90 -35.24 -8.94 -4.93
N PHE A 91 -34.06 -8.49 -5.37
CA PHE A 91 -32.87 -8.56 -4.53
C PHE A 91 -32.92 -7.62 -3.30
N THR A 92 -33.65 -6.51 -3.40
CA THR A 92 -33.68 -5.46 -2.37
C THR A 92 -34.83 -5.61 -1.38
N ASN A 93 -35.81 -6.48 -1.66
CA ASN A 93 -36.92 -6.70 -0.75
C ASN A 93 -36.47 -7.50 0.47
N THR A 94 -36.71 -6.95 1.66
CA THR A 94 -36.34 -7.53 2.94
C THR A 94 -37.52 -8.19 3.67
N SER A 95 -38.69 -8.26 3.04
CA SER A 95 -39.88 -8.87 3.64
C SER A 95 -39.83 -10.40 3.60
N THR A 96 -40.04 -11.04 4.74
CA THR A 96 -40.25 -12.49 4.84
C THR A 96 -41.70 -12.91 4.60
N SER A 97 -42.63 -11.95 4.55
CA SER A 97 -44.08 -12.20 4.42
C SER A 97 -44.55 -12.22 2.96
N VAL A 98 -43.62 -12.43 2.03
CA VAL A 98 -43.92 -12.55 0.59
C VAL A 98 -44.43 -13.94 0.21
N VAL A 99 -44.33 -14.89 1.13
CA VAL A 99 -44.92 -16.23 1.06
C VAL A 99 -45.90 -16.44 2.21
N THR A 100 -46.88 -17.32 2.01
CA THR A 100 -48.00 -17.52 2.94
C THR A 100 -48.02 -18.92 3.55
N SER A 101 -47.79 -19.94 2.74
CA SER A 101 -47.84 -21.37 3.09
C SER A 101 -46.45 -22.03 3.02
N ILE A 102 -45.42 -21.27 2.65
CA ILE A 102 -44.01 -21.67 2.65
C ILE A 102 -43.33 -21.16 3.92
N ASN A 103 -42.52 -22.01 4.55
CA ASN A 103 -41.60 -21.64 5.62
C ASN A 103 -40.14 -21.90 5.23
N CYS A 104 -39.24 -21.68 6.19
CA CYS A 104 -37.81 -21.91 6.01
C CYS A 104 -37.48 -23.28 6.60
N GLU A 105 -37.06 -24.20 5.74
CA GLU A 105 -36.38 -25.42 6.13
C GLU A 105 -34.96 -25.08 6.58
N HIS A 106 -34.53 -25.73 7.67
CA HIS A 106 -33.11 -25.86 8.00
C HIS A 106 -32.75 -27.32 7.79
N SER A 107 -31.98 -27.61 6.74
CA SER A 107 -31.60 -29.01 6.46
C SER A 107 -30.93 -29.66 7.67
N ILE A 108 -30.12 -28.89 8.40
CA ILE A 108 -29.64 -29.27 9.73
C ILE A 108 -30.57 -28.62 10.79
N PRO A 109 -31.29 -29.39 11.62
CA PRO A 109 -32.30 -28.86 12.54
C PRO A 109 -31.77 -27.79 13.51
N GLN A 110 -32.52 -26.70 13.68
CA GLN A 110 -32.15 -25.59 14.59
C GLN A 110 -31.96 -26.03 16.05
N SER A 111 -32.70 -27.06 16.47
CA SER A 111 -32.61 -27.67 17.80
C SER A 111 -31.22 -28.27 18.08
N TRP A 112 -30.49 -28.66 17.04
CA TRP A 112 -29.17 -29.30 17.16
C TRP A 112 -28.04 -28.31 17.44
N PHE A 113 -28.30 -27.01 17.37
CA PHE A 113 -27.27 -26.00 17.64
C PHE A 113 -27.81 -24.78 18.38
N LYS A 114 -28.89 -24.97 19.16
CA LYS A 114 -29.53 -23.94 20.00
C LYS A 114 -29.84 -22.63 19.28
N GLU A 115 -30.22 -22.71 18.01
CA GLU A 115 -30.52 -21.53 17.19
C GLU A 115 -29.36 -20.52 17.07
N THR A 116 -28.11 -20.94 17.30
CA THR A 116 -26.94 -20.07 17.21
C THR A 116 -26.86 -19.43 15.83
N VAL A 117 -26.90 -18.09 15.79
CA VAL A 117 -27.05 -17.27 14.58
C VAL A 117 -26.06 -17.70 13.50
N ARG A 118 -24.83 -18.04 13.90
CA ARG A 118 -23.79 -18.49 12.97
C ARG A 118 -24.24 -19.58 12.00
N MET A 119 -24.95 -20.57 12.53
CA MET A 119 -25.50 -21.70 11.78
C MET A 119 -26.93 -21.40 11.34
N ARG A 120 -27.74 -20.76 12.19
CA ARG A 120 -29.17 -20.51 11.92
C ARG A 120 -29.42 -19.67 10.66
N SER A 121 -28.56 -18.71 10.36
CA SER A 121 -28.72 -17.79 9.23
C SER A 121 -27.81 -18.10 8.04
N ASP A 122 -27.05 -19.21 8.07
CA ASP A 122 -26.26 -19.63 6.92
C ASP A 122 -27.16 -20.15 5.81
N MET A 123 -27.31 -19.34 4.75
CA MET A 123 -28.23 -19.59 3.65
C MET A 123 -27.92 -20.86 2.83
N HIS A 124 -26.72 -21.43 2.94
CA HIS A 124 -26.36 -22.66 2.21
C HIS A 124 -27.10 -23.90 2.71
N HIS A 125 -27.74 -23.86 3.89
CA HIS A 125 -28.62 -24.94 4.37
C HIS A 125 -30.07 -24.51 4.64
N LEU A 126 -30.44 -23.29 4.21
CA LEU A 126 -31.82 -22.82 4.29
C LEU A 126 -32.52 -23.06 2.96
N TYR A 127 -33.73 -23.62 2.99
CA TYR A 127 -34.52 -23.85 1.78
C TYR A 127 -36.01 -23.51 1.99
N PRO A 128 -36.75 -23.14 0.93
CA PRO A 128 -38.20 -23.03 1.03
C PRO A 128 -38.82 -24.42 1.18
N THR A 129 -39.77 -24.58 2.11
CA THR A 129 -40.56 -25.80 2.17
C THR A 129 -42.00 -25.51 2.61
N TYR A 130 -42.94 -26.40 2.31
CA TYR A 130 -44.34 -26.22 2.68
C TYR A 130 -44.49 -26.41 4.19
N ILE A 131 -45.26 -25.53 4.85
CA ILE A 131 -45.36 -25.48 6.32
C ILE A 131 -45.65 -26.85 6.94
N THR A 132 -46.58 -27.60 6.36
CA THR A 132 -46.96 -28.93 6.87
C THR A 132 -45.81 -29.91 6.76
N TRP A 133 -45.13 -29.98 5.61
CA TRP A 133 -44.04 -30.94 5.39
C TRP A 133 -42.78 -30.62 6.18
N ASN A 134 -42.48 -29.34 6.43
CA ASN A 134 -41.45 -28.97 7.41
C ASN A 134 -41.79 -29.52 8.80
N SER A 135 -43.05 -29.32 9.23
CA SER A 135 -43.50 -29.78 10.54
C SER A 135 -43.49 -31.31 10.65
N ASN A 136 -43.77 -32.03 9.56
CA ASN A 136 -43.66 -33.48 9.48
C ASN A 136 -42.20 -33.91 9.59
N ARG A 137 -41.30 -33.33 8.79
CA ARG A 137 -39.86 -33.63 8.83
C ARG A 137 -39.27 -33.39 10.22
N GLY A 138 -39.68 -32.32 10.88
CA GLY A 138 -39.28 -32.03 12.26
C GLY A 138 -37.76 -31.96 12.45
N SER A 139 -37.19 -32.93 13.15
CA SER A 139 -35.74 -33.07 13.33
C SER A 139 -35.26 -34.46 12.93
N ASP A 140 -36.02 -35.16 12.09
CA ASP A 140 -35.69 -36.51 11.68
C ASP A 140 -34.42 -36.52 10.83
N PRO A 141 -33.50 -37.48 11.09
CA PRO A 141 -32.35 -37.71 10.23
C PRO A 141 -32.80 -38.16 8.84
N TYR A 142 -31.96 -37.88 7.84
CA TYR A 142 -32.22 -38.34 6.49
C TYR A 142 -31.75 -39.77 6.29
N ALA A 143 -32.47 -40.51 5.46
CA ALA A 143 -32.10 -41.86 5.04
C ALA A 143 -32.64 -42.15 3.64
N GLU A 144 -32.04 -43.15 2.99
CA GLU A 144 -32.66 -43.85 1.86
C GLU A 144 -33.65 -44.86 2.44
N ILE A 145 -34.95 -44.61 2.29
CA ILE A 145 -36.04 -45.36 2.90
C ILE A 145 -36.58 -46.32 1.84
N PRO A 146 -36.59 -47.63 2.09
CA PRO A 146 -37.25 -48.54 1.16
C PRO A 146 -38.75 -48.22 1.08
N ASP A 147 -39.33 -48.12 -0.13
CA ASP A 147 -40.73 -47.72 -0.36
C ASP A 147 -41.75 -48.47 0.52
N ALA A 148 -41.47 -49.75 0.81
CA ALA A 148 -42.33 -50.61 1.63
C ALA A 148 -42.34 -50.24 3.12
N GLN A 149 -41.38 -49.44 3.58
CA GLN A 149 -41.26 -48.93 4.94
C GLN A 149 -41.86 -47.53 5.07
N THR A 150 -42.05 -46.82 3.95
CA THR A 150 -42.59 -45.46 3.91
C THR A 150 -44.02 -45.41 4.39
N ARG A 151 -44.26 -44.54 5.37
CA ARG A 151 -45.58 -44.36 6.00
C ARG A 151 -46.34 -43.18 5.41
N LEU A 152 -45.61 -42.15 5.01
CA LEU A 152 -46.19 -40.93 4.47
C LEU A 152 -45.39 -40.49 3.25
N TRP A 153 -46.09 -40.46 2.12
CA TRP A 153 -45.62 -39.90 0.87
C TRP A 153 -46.19 -38.49 0.73
N MET A 154 -45.36 -37.49 0.46
CA MET A 154 -45.76 -36.07 0.42
C MET A 154 -45.40 -35.42 -0.91
N ARG A 155 -46.39 -34.79 -1.57
CA ARG A 155 -46.19 -34.04 -2.82
C ARG A 155 -47.17 -32.88 -2.92
N LEU A 156 -46.70 -31.72 -3.37
CA LEU A 156 -47.42 -30.45 -3.37
C LEU A 156 -47.99 -30.15 -1.98
N THR A 157 -49.33 -30.17 -1.85
CA THR A 157 -50.07 -29.99 -0.60
C THR A 157 -50.82 -31.26 -0.16
N GLN A 158 -50.56 -32.39 -0.81
CA GLN A 158 -51.24 -33.66 -0.56
C GLN A 158 -50.26 -34.71 0.00
N SER A 159 -50.81 -35.68 0.73
CA SER A 159 -50.08 -36.86 1.17
C SER A 159 -50.90 -38.13 1.00
N GLN A 160 -50.21 -39.27 1.02
CA GLN A 160 -50.83 -40.60 0.98
C GLN A 160 -49.97 -41.62 1.73
N THR A 161 -50.58 -42.74 2.10
CA THR A 161 -49.92 -43.83 2.85
C THR A 161 -49.59 -45.05 1.98
N SER A 162 -50.04 -45.07 0.72
CA SER A 162 -49.72 -46.09 -0.26
C SER A 162 -48.65 -45.60 -1.23
N ILE A 163 -47.79 -46.52 -1.69
CA ILE A 163 -46.75 -46.25 -2.69
C ILE A 163 -47.37 -45.57 -3.94
N PRO A 164 -46.89 -44.39 -4.35
CA PRO A 164 -47.35 -43.71 -5.56
C PRO A 164 -47.20 -44.58 -6.81
N THR A 165 -48.21 -44.61 -7.66
CA THR A 165 -48.16 -45.35 -8.93
C THR A 165 -47.57 -44.54 -10.08
N THR A 166 -47.36 -43.23 -9.89
CA THR A 166 -46.80 -42.29 -10.87
C THR A 166 -46.03 -41.18 -10.16
N ASN A 167 -44.98 -40.67 -10.79
CA ASN A 167 -44.14 -39.58 -10.29
C ASN A 167 -43.58 -39.86 -8.89
N ILE A 168 -43.21 -41.12 -8.61
CA ILE A 168 -42.71 -41.53 -7.29
C ILE A 168 -41.52 -40.66 -6.86
N ASP A 169 -40.62 -40.37 -7.80
CA ASP A 169 -39.44 -39.49 -7.64
C ASP A 169 -39.79 -38.04 -7.21
N GLU A 170 -41.04 -37.60 -7.37
CA GLU A 170 -41.50 -36.27 -6.94
C GLU A 170 -42.08 -36.24 -5.51
N TYR A 171 -42.11 -37.38 -4.80
CA TYR A 171 -42.57 -37.45 -3.43
C TYR A 171 -41.38 -37.44 -2.46
N SER A 172 -41.57 -36.78 -1.31
CA SER A 172 -40.76 -37.04 -0.13
C SER A 172 -41.39 -38.15 0.71
N GLU A 173 -40.55 -38.87 1.43
CA GLU A 173 -40.92 -40.06 2.21
C GLU A 173 -40.62 -39.88 3.69
N ASP A 174 -41.46 -40.43 4.54
CA ASP A 174 -41.34 -40.31 5.99
C ASP A 174 -41.81 -41.59 6.69
N THR A 175 -41.04 -42.02 7.69
CA THR A 175 -41.31 -43.18 8.57
C THR A 175 -41.74 -42.81 9.99
N ASN A 176 -41.85 -41.52 10.29
CA ASN A 176 -41.92 -40.84 11.60
C ASN A 176 -40.61 -40.82 12.40
N SER A 177 -39.51 -41.27 11.81
CA SER A 177 -38.19 -41.28 12.46
C SER A 177 -37.03 -41.06 11.50
N GLN A 178 -37.31 -41.07 10.20
CA GLN A 178 -36.37 -40.86 9.12
C GLN A 178 -37.15 -40.18 7.99
N PHE A 179 -36.47 -39.26 7.31
CA PHE A 179 -37.04 -38.49 6.22
C PHE A 179 -36.22 -38.67 4.95
N GLU A 180 -36.88 -38.79 3.81
CA GLU A 180 -36.24 -38.84 2.51
C GLU A 180 -36.74 -37.68 1.65
N PRO A 181 -35.83 -36.80 1.18
CA PRO A 181 -36.22 -35.75 0.26
C PRO A 181 -36.57 -36.35 -1.11
N ARG A 182 -37.23 -35.55 -1.95
CA ARG A 182 -37.44 -35.86 -3.36
C ARG A 182 -36.11 -36.18 -4.06
N GLU A 183 -36.16 -37.03 -5.07
CA GLU A 183 -34.97 -37.47 -5.81
C GLU A 183 -34.17 -36.30 -6.39
N ASP A 184 -34.88 -35.28 -6.89
CA ASP A 184 -34.30 -34.05 -7.47
C ASP A 184 -33.71 -33.07 -6.44
N HIS A 185 -33.65 -33.46 -5.16
CA HIS A 185 -33.04 -32.68 -4.09
C HIS A 185 -31.98 -33.45 -3.28
N LYS A 186 -31.86 -34.76 -3.48
CA LYS A 186 -30.96 -35.63 -2.69
C LYS A 186 -29.49 -35.16 -2.76
N GLY A 187 -29.01 -34.80 -3.95
CA GLY A 187 -27.65 -34.33 -4.17
C GLY A 187 -27.40 -32.94 -3.57
N ASN A 188 -28.37 -32.03 -3.71
CA ASN A 188 -28.32 -30.70 -3.11
C ASN A 188 -28.25 -30.78 -1.58
N LEU A 189 -29.06 -31.66 -0.99
CA LEU A 189 -29.03 -31.93 0.44
C LEU A 189 -27.68 -32.54 0.86
N ALA A 190 -27.15 -33.49 0.10
CA ALA A 190 -25.84 -34.08 0.39
C ALA A 190 -24.72 -33.04 0.41
N ARG A 191 -24.63 -32.19 -0.62
CA ARG A 191 -23.65 -31.10 -0.68
C ARG A 191 -23.87 -30.04 0.39
N THR A 192 -25.11 -29.82 0.82
CA THR A 192 -25.46 -28.98 1.97
C THR A 192 -24.92 -29.57 3.28
N ALA A 193 -25.08 -30.88 3.50
CA ALA A 193 -24.55 -31.56 4.68
C ALA A 193 -23.02 -31.52 4.73
N PHE A 194 -22.35 -31.88 3.63
CA PHE A 194 -20.89 -31.82 3.53
C PHE A 194 -20.36 -30.40 3.79
N TYR A 195 -21.02 -29.38 3.25
CA TYR A 195 -20.72 -27.98 3.53
C TYR A 195 -20.86 -27.65 5.01
N PHE A 196 -22.03 -27.91 5.60
CA PHE A 196 -22.35 -27.50 6.96
C PHE A 196 -21.34 -28.08 7.96
N TYR A 197 -21.08 -29.38 7.86
CA TYR A 197 -20.13 -30.06 8.74
C TYR A 197 -18.66 -29.75 8.42
N THR A 198 -18.37 -29.13 7.28
CA THR A 198 -17.03 -28.56 7.00
C THR A 198 -16.88 -27.17 7.65
N MET A 199 -17.86 -26.27 7.45
CA MET A 199 -17.75 -24.87 7.87
C MET A 199 -18.06 -24.65 9.35
N HIS A 200 -18.88 -25.52 9.94
CA HIS A 200 -19.31 -25.47 11.34
C HIS A 200 -18.72 -26.58 12.18
N ALA A 201 -17.68 -27.27 11.70
CA ALA A 201 -16.92 -28.23 12.49
C ALA A 201 -16.47 -27.63 13.83
N GLY A 202 -16.77 -28.34 14.92
CA GLY A 202 -16.33 -27.97 16.27
C GLY A 202 -17.04 -26.77 16.88
N GLN A 203 -18.16 -26.30 16.30
CA GLN A 203 -18.92 -25.20 16.89
C GLN A 203 -19.49 -25.59 18.26
N PRO A 204 -19.35 -24.74 19.30
CA PRO A 204 -19.66 -25.12 20.68
C PRO A 204 -21.07 -25.69 20.89
N ASP A 205 -22.11 -25.07 20.31
CA ASP A 205 -23.48 -25.55 20.51
C ASP A 205 -23.80 -26.81 19.72
N LEU A 206 -23.15 -27.03 18.57
CA LEU A 206 -23.28 -28.25 17.79
C LEU A 206 -22.62 -29.45 18.52
N VAL A 207 -21.48 -29.19 19.17
CA VAL A 207 -20.80 -30.17 20.04
C VAL A 207 -21.61 -30.43 21.30
N ALA A 208 -22.13 -29.38 21.96
CA ALA A 208 -22.83 -29.49 23.24
C ALA A 208 -24.14 -30.29 23.16
N THR A 209 -24.80 -30.31 22.00
CA THR A 209 -26.02 -31.10 21.76
C THR A 209 -25.72 -32.52 21.25
N GLY A 210 -24.45 -32.84 20.95
CA GLY A 210 -24.04 -34.15 20.43
C GLY A 210 -24.19 -34.33 18.91
N HIS A 211 -24.41 -33.26 18.14
CA HIS A 211 -24.71 -33.33 16.69
C HIS A 211 -23.55 -32.85 15.80
N ASN A 212 -22.32 -32.85 16.31
CA ASN A 212 -21.12 -32.45 15.55
C ASN A 212 -20.57 -33.55 14.60
N ASP A 213 -21.21 -34.72 14.57
CA ASP A 213 -20.91 -35.79 13.61
C ASP A 213 -21.96 -35.79 12.49
N ILE A 214 -21.51 -35.77 11.24
CA ILE A 214 -22.42 -35.80 10.08
C ILE A 214 -23.30 -37.05 10.08
N ASN A 215 -22.87 -38.15 10.69
CA ASN A 215 -23.64 -39.38 10.79
C ASN A 215 -24.88 -39.24 11.69
N THR A 216 -24.99 -38.18 12.50
CA THR A 216 -26.25 -37.88 13.20
C THR A 216 -27.32 -37.34 12.26
N LEU A 217 -26.91 -36.72 11.15
CA LEU A 217 -27.82 -36.20 10.12
C LEU A 217 -28.27 -37.30 9.17
N ALA A 218 -27.35 -38.11 8.67
CA ALA A 218 -27.59 -39.22 7.75
C ALA A 218 -26.34 -40.09 7.63
N ASP A 219 -26.48 -41.35 7.21
CA ASP A 219 -25.31 -42.19 6.92
C ASP A 219 -24.39 -41.51 5.88
N LEU A 220 -23.10 -41.44 6.21
CA LEU A 220 -22.11 -40.74 5.39
C LEU A 220 -22.01 -41.32 3.97
N ASN A 221 -22.15 -42.65 3.81
CA ASN A 221 -22.11 -43.28 2.50
C ASN A 221 -23.41 -43.01 1.72
N THR A 222 -24.57 -42.99 2.37
CA THR A 222 -25.83 -42.57 1.74
C THR A 222 -25.73 -41.16 1.18
N LEU A 223 -25.23 -40.19 1.96
CA LEU A 223 -25.01 -38.82 1.46
C LEU A 223 -24.08 -38.79 0.25
N TYR A 224 -23.04 -39.62 0.24
CA TYR A 224 -22.14 -39.70 -0.90
C TYR A 224 -22.79 -40.34 -2.14
N GLN A 225 -23.63 -41.37 -1.97
CA GLN A 225 -24.40 -41.94 -3.08
C GLN A 225 -25.39 -40.93 -3.65
N TRP A 226 -26.10 -40.19 -2.81
CA TRP A 226 -26.99 -39.11 -3.22
C TRP A 226 -26.26 -38.01 -3.99
N HIS A 227 -25.07 -37.61 -3.52
CA HIS A 227 -24.22 -36.67 -4.23
C HIS A 227 -23.83 -37.13 -5.64
N LEU A 228 -23.61 -38.44 -5.84
CA LEU A 228 -23.26 -39.01 -7.14
C LEU A 228 -24.48 -39.21 -8.07
N ALA A 229 -25.62 -39.59 -7.50
CA ALA A 229 -26.85 -39.87 -8.23
C ALA A 229 -27.52 -38.58 -8.74
N ASP A 230 -27.45 -37.50 -7.96
CA ASP A 230 -27.99 -36.18 -8.28
C ASP A 230 -26.83 -35.15 -8.39
N PRO A 231 -26.17 -35.05 -9.57
CA PRO A 231 -25.01 -34.19 -9.77
C PRO A 231 -25.38 -32.70 -9.79
N VAL A 232 -24.41 -31.84 -9.49
CA VAL A 232 -24.60 -30.38 -9.53
C VAL A 232 -25.08 -29.91 -10.90
N ASP A 233 -26.24 -29.27 -10.94
CA ASP A 233 -26.81 -28.67 -12.13
C ASP A 233 -26.63 -27.13 -12.19
N GLU A 234 -27.13 -26.50 -13.25
CA GLU A 234 -27.02 -25.04 -13.41
C GLU A 234 -27.87 -24.27 -12.39
N HIS A 235 -28.99 -24.85 -11.94
CA HIS A 235 -29.86 -24.23 -10.96
C HIS A 235 -29.15 -24.11 -9.60
N GLU A 236 -28.49 -25.17 -9.16
CA GLU A 236 -27.72 -25.21 -7.93
C GLU A 236 -26.48 -24.28 -7.99
N ARG A 237 -25.80 -24.22 -9.14
CA ARG A 237 -24.69 -23.27 -9.37
C ARG A 237 -25.14 -21.81 -9.30
N GLU A 238 -26.30 -21.51 -9.85
CA GLU A 238 -26.89 -20.17 -9.79
C GLU A 238 -27.32 -19.83 -8.35
N ARG A 239 -27.98 -20.76 -7.65
CA ARG A 239 -28.32 -20.60 -6.24
C ARG A 239 -27.09 -20.28 -5.41
N ASN A 240 -26.00 -21.05 -5.60
CA ASN A 240 -24.74 -20.85 -4.88
C ASN A 240 -24.14 -19.45 -5.14
N ARG A 241 -24.20 -18.93 -6.37
CA ARG A 241 -23.81 -17.54 -6.70
C ARG A 241 -24.68 -16.51 -5.98
N ARG A 242 -26.00 -16.69 -5.96
CA ARG A 242 -26.95 -15.77 -5.30
C ARG A 242 -26.79 -15.77 -3.79
N VAL A 243 -26.55 -16.93 -3.19
CA VAL A 243 -26.23 -17.07 -1.78
C VAL A 243 -24.90 -16.37 -1.48
N ALA A 244 -23.85 -16.60 -2.27
CA ALA A 244 -22.57 -15.91 -2.10
C ALA A 244 -22.70 -14.38 -2.22
N ALA A 245 -23.53 -13.89 -3.13
CA ALA A 245 -23.83 -12.46 -3.25
C ALA A 245 -24.63 -11.90 -2.04
N SER A 246 -25.22 -12.78 -1.24
CA SER A 246 -26.03 -12.44 -0.06
C SER A 246 -25.27 -12.52 1.25
N GLN A 247 -24.53 -13.60 1.48
CA GLN A 247 -23.78 -13.85 2.72
C GLN A 247 -22.25 -13.90 2.53
N GLY A 248 -21.74 -13.61 1.34
CA GLY A 248 -20.32 -13.40 1.07
C GLY A 248 -19.51 -14.64 0.68
N ASN A 249 -19.96 -15.85 1.00
CA ASN A 249 -19.20 -17.08 0.73
C ASN A 249 -19.96 -18.08 -0.16
N TYR A 250 -19.20 -18.89 -0.90
CA TYR A 250 -19.69 -20.00 -1.70
C TYR A 250 -19.72 -21.32 -0.91
N ASN A 251 -20.52 -22.28 -1.37
CA ASN A 251 -20.35 -23.69 -1.02
C ASN A 251 -19.32 -24.32 -1.97
N PRO A 252 -18.11 -24.69 -1.50
CA PRO A 252 -17.06 -25.24 -2.36
C PRO A 252 -17.47 -26.58 -3.00
N TYR A 253 -18.33 -27.37 -2.37
CA TYR A 253 -18.76 -28.67 -2.90
C TYR A 253 -19.76 -28.55 -4.05
N ILE A 254 -20.35 -27.36 -4.26
CA ILE A 254 -21.15 -27.04 -5.46
C ILE A 254 -20.24 -26.47 -6.56
N ASN A 255 -19.25 -25.64 -6.19
CA ASN A 255 -18.27 -25.11 -7.15
C ASN A 255 -17.45 -26.23 -7.79
N ASP A 256 -16.87 -27.11 -6.97
CA ASP A 256 -16.09 -28.28 -7.36
C ASP A 256 -16.62 -29.54 -6.63
N PRO A 257 -17.52 -30.30 -7.28
CA PRO A 257 -18.10 -31.52 -6.72
C PRO A 257 -17.06 -32.59 -6.35
N THR A 258 -15.90 -32.59 -7.02
CA THR A 258 -14.84 -33.59 -6.77
C THR A 258 -14.23 -33.47 -5.37
N LEU A 259 -14.42 -32.32 -4.71
CA LEU A 259 -13.96 -32.07 -3.36
C LEU A 259 -14.66 -32.96 -2.32
N VAL A 260 -15.88 -33.45 -2.57
CA VAL A 260 -16.58 -34.31 -1.60
C VAL A 260 -15.77 -35.57 -1.32
N ALA A 261 -15.38 -36.31 -2.38
CA ALA A 261 -14.59 -37.52 -2.23
C ALA A 261 -13.25 -37.26 -1.54
N ARG A 262 -12.53 -36.22 -2.00
CA ARG A 262 -11.22 -35.83 -1.45
C ARG A 262 -11.30 -35.41 0.02
N ALA A 263 -12.29 -34.60 0.38
CA ALA A 263 -12.42 -34.00 1.70
C ALA A 263 -13.00 -34.98 2.73
N TRP A 264 -13.80 -35.96 2.30
CA TRP A 264 -14.46 -36.91 3.20
C TRP A 264 -13.88 -38.32 3.14
N GLY A 265 -12.79 -38.52 2.39
CA GLY A 265 -12.01 -39.76 2.42
C GLY A 265 -12.70 -40.93 1.72
N PHE A 266 -13.64 -40.64 0.82
CA PHE A 266 -14.14 -41.67 -0.08
C PHE A 266 -13.04 -41.99 -1.08
N ALA A 267 -12.68 -43.26 -1.18
CA ALA A 267 -11.96 -43.73 -2.37
C ALA A 267 -12.82 -43.29 -3.57
N PRO A 268 -12.25 -42.70 -4.63
CA PRO A 268 -13.02 -42.43 -5.83
C PRO A 268 -13.68 -43.75 -6.23
N THR A 269 -15.01 -43.81 -6.09
CA THR A 269 -15.79 -45.03 -6.28
C THR A 269 -15.97 -45.22 -7.77
N GLY A 270 -14.89 -45.69 -8.40
CA GLY A 270 -14.85 -46.01 -9.81
C GLY A 270 -13.55 -45.56 -10.49
N PRO A 271 -13.51 -45.64 -11.81
CA PRO A 271 -12.30 -45.44 -12.59
C PRO A 271 -11.72 -44.02 -12.41
N VAL A 272 -10.43 -43.93 -12.10
CA VAL A 272 -9.69 -42.67 -11.99
C VAL A 272 -8.99 -42.39 -13.30
N ILE A 273 -9.27 -41.23 -13.91
CA ILE A 273 -8.72 -40.83 -15.21
C ILE A 273 -7.63 -39.77 -15.02
N SER A 274 -6.48 -39.95 -15.67
CA SER A 274 -5.38 -38.97 -15.67
C SER A 274 -4.66 -38.93 -17.01
N PHE A 275 -3.90 -37.87 -17.28
CA PHE A 275 -2.88 -37.92 -18.33
C PHE A 275 -1.74 -38.87 -17.91
N ALA A 276 -1.09 -39.51 -18.88
CA ALA A 276 0.07 -40.35 -18.62
C ALA A 276 1.30 -39.53 -18.19
N THR A 277 1.43 -38.30 -18.68
CA THR A 277 2.51 -37.37 -18.35
C THR A 277 1.93 -35.98 -18.07
N ALA A 278 2.57 -35.23 -17.17
CA ALA A 278 2.17 -33.85 -16.87
C ALA A 278 2.73 -32.86 -17.91
N THR A 279 3.88 -33.17 -18.51
CA THR A 279 4.55 -32.31 -19.50
C THR A 279 5.15 -33.13 -20.63
N SER A 280 5.24 -32.52 -21.82
CA SER A 280 5.94 -33.06 -23.00
C SER A 280 6.35 -31.91 -23.93
N SER A 281 7.15 -32.18 -24.95
CA SER A 281 7.56 -31.17 -25.93
C SER A 281 7.63 -31.73 -27.34
N VAL A 282 7.41 -30.87 -28.33
CA VAL A 282 7.52 -31.17 -29.76
C VAL A 282 8.00 -29.92 -30.52
N PRO A 283 8.88 -30.04 -31.52
CA PRO A 283 9.18 -28.94 -32.44
C PRO A 283 7.93 -28.52 -33.22
N GLU A 284 7.75 -27.22 -33.43
CA GLU A 284 6.66 -26.71 -34.27
C GLU A 284 6.86 -27.09 -35.75
N GLY A 285 8.11 -27.02 -36.20
CA GLY A 285 8.54 -27.40 -37.55
C GLY A 285 8.36 -26.25 -38.54
N ASN A 286 9.17 -26.22 -39.60
CA ASN A 286 9.20 -25.04 -40.48
C ASN A 286 8.01 -24.91 -41.47
N SER A 287 7.15 -25.94 -41.56
CA SER A 287 5.98 -25.97 -42.46
C SER A 287 5.05 -27.16 -42.20
N GLY A 288 3.78 -27.03 -42.57
CA GLY A 288 2.83 -28.15 -42.59
C GLY A 288 2.21 -28.43 -41.23
N PHE A 289 1.82 -29.69 -40.97
CA PHE A 289 1.13 -30.09 -39.75
C PHE A 289 1.80 -31.30 -39.10
N THR A 290 2.05 -31.22 -37.80
CA THR A 290 2.57 -32.32 -36.98
C THR A 290 1.50 -32.77 -35.99
N THR A 291 1.15 -34.05 -35.96
CA THR A 291 0.22 -34.58 -34.96
C THR A 291 0.95 -34.95 -33.67
N TYR A 292 0.58 -34.31 -32.56
CA TYR A 292 0.98 -34.73 -31.22
C TYR A 292 -0.14 -35.53 -30.55
N THR A 293 0.24 -36.59 -29.84
CA THR A 293 -0.70 -37.49 -29.17
C THR A 293 -0.40 -37.56 -27.68
N ALA A 294 -1.35 -37.12 -26.85
CA ALA A 294 -1.32 -37.32 -25.41
C ALA A 294 -2.05 -38.61 -25.03
N THR A 295 -1.48 -39.37 -24.10
CA THR A 295 -2.08 -40.58 -23.55
C THR A 295 -2.85 -40.27 -22.28
N LEU A 296 -4.07 -40.78 -22.18
CA LEU A 296 -4.88 -40.83 -20.96
C LEU A 296 -4.87 -42.24 -20.38
N ASN A 297 -4.82 -42.33 -19.05
CA ASN A 297 -4.91 -43.58 -18.31
C ASN A 297 -6.21 -43.61 -17.51
N VAL A 298 -6.75 -44.80 -17.31
CA VAL A 298 -7.88 -45.03 -16.41
C VAL A 298 -7.62 -46.25 -15.51
N SER A 299 -7.82 -46.10 -14.20
CA SER A 299 -7.64 -47.18 -13.22
C SER A 299 -8.60 -47.08 -12.03
N PRO A 300 -9.31 -48.16 -11.63
CA PRO A 300 -9.40 -49.45 -12.33
C PRO A 300 -10.06 -49.33 -13.70
N ALA A 301 -9.98 -50.36 -14.55
CA ALA A 301 -10.67 -50.36 -15.84
C ALA A 301 -12.19 -50.21 -15.63
N PRO A 302 -12.88 -49.40 -16.46
CA PRO A 302 -14.32 -49.21 -16.35
C PRO A 302 -15.07 -50.49 -16.71
N THR A 303 -16.21 -50.75 -16.07
CA THR A 303 -17.08 -51.91 -16.35
C THR A 303 -18.12 -51.63 -17.45
N ALA A 304 -18.29 -50.37 -17.84
CA ALA A 304 -19.14 -49.89 -18.93
C ALA A 304 -18.39 -48.78 -19.72
N ALA A 305 -19.01 -48.23 -20.77
CA ALA A 305 -18.43 -47.10 -21.48
C ALA A 305 -18.32 -45.88 -20.54
N LEU A 306 -17.12 -45.31 -20.44
CA LEU A 306 -16.83 -44.16 -19.60
C LEU A 306 -16.25 -43.04 -20.44
N VAL A 307 -16.77 -41.82 -20.26
CA VAL A 307 -16.32 -40.64 -21.01
C VAL A 307 -15.55 -39.67 -20.11
N VAL A 308 -14.67 -38.88 -20.71
CA VAL A 308 -14.05 -37.70 -20.12
C VAL A 308 -13.90 -36.64 -21.20
N GLN A 309 -13.93 -35.37 -20.84
CA GLN A 309 -13.62 -34.29 -21.76
C GLN A 309 -12.21 -33.78 -21.54
N VAL A 310 -11.48 -33.57 -22.63
CA VAL A 310 -10.21 -32.86 -22.66
C VAL A 310 -10.48 -31.48 -23.22
N ALA A 311 -10.21 -30.44 -22.44
CA ALA A 311 -10.40 -29.05 -22.84
C ALA A 311 -9.06 -28.33 -22.96
N LEU A 312 -8.99 -27.37 -23.88
CA LEU A 312 -7.91 -26.40 -23.93
C LEU A 312 -8.11 -25.36 -22.82
N ASP A 313 -7.12 -25.22 -21.95
CA ASP A 313 -6.99 -24.07 -21.06
C ASP A 313 -6.29 -22.94 -21.83
N ALA A 314 -7.08 -22.16 -22.56
CA ALA A 314 -6.59 -21.03 -23.35
C ALA A 314 -5.99 -19.90 -22.50
N THR A 315 -6.34 -19.83 -21.21
CA THR A 315 -5.79 -18.82 -20.29
C THR A 315 -4.39 -19.15 -19.81
N SER A 316 -4.08 -20.44 -19.66
CA SER A 316 -2.75 -20.91 -19.25
C SER A 316 -1.85 -21.28 -20.43
N SER A 317 -2.41 -21.39 -21.64
CA SER A 317 -1.64 -21.61 -22.88
C SER A 317 -1.03 -20.31 -23.38
N THR A 318 0.17 -20.37 -23.93
CA THR A 318 0.80 -19.23 -24.62
C THR A 318 0.68 -19.35 -26.13
N ALA A 319 0.57 -20.57 -26.65
CA ALA A 319 0.31 -20.83 -28.06
C ALA A 319 -1.14 -20.46 -28.45
N THR A 320 -1.31 -20.00 -29.67
CA THR A 320 -2.57 -19.52 -30.25
C THR A 320 -3.23 -20.59 -31.13
N SER A 321 -4.43 -21.03 -30.73
CA SER A 321 -5.22 -21.96 -31.54
C SER A 321 -5.61 -21.35 -32.90
N GLY A 322 -5.36 -22.09 -33.98
CA GLY A 322 -5.57 -21.69 -35.37
C GLY A 322 -4.34 -21.04 -36.01
N VAL A 323 -3.33 -20.69 -35.22
CA VAL A 323 -2.00 -20.25 -35.69
C VAL A 323 -1.03 -21.39 -35.44
N ASP A 324 -0.63 -21.62 -34.19
CA ASP A 324 0.48 -22.51 -33.81
C ASP A 324 0.01 -23.96 -33.63
N PHE A 325 -1.27 -24.16 -33.33
CA PHE A 325 -1.88 -25.48 -33.25
C PHE A 325 -3.39 -25.45 -33.51
N THR A 326 -4.01 -26.60 -33.73
CA THR A 326 -5.46 -26.78 -33.72
C THR A 326 -5.84 -27.95 -32.82
N PHE A 327 -6.82 -27.71 -31.95
CA PHE A 327 -7.37 -28.71 -31.06
C PHE A 327 -8.89 -28.53 -30.93
N PRO A 328 -9.71 -29.55 -31.27
CA PRO A 328 -11.15 -29.50 -31.00
C PRO A 328 -11.38 -29.46 -29.49
N THR A 329 -11.94 -28.38 -28.97
CA THR A 329 -12.13 -28.20 -27.52
C THR A 329 -13.60 -27.93 -27.17
N PRO A 330 -14.20 -28.66 -26.21
CA PRO A 330 -13.66 -29.87 -25.59
C PRO A 330 -13.70 -31.07 -26.56
N THR A 331 -12.70 -31.95 -26.49
CA THR A 331 -12.74 -33.28 -27.13
C THR A 331 -13.23 -34.32 -26.13
N THR A 332 -14.27 -35.07 -26.47
CA THR A 332 -14.74 -36.21 -25.67
C THR A 332 -13.91 -37.45 -25.98
N VAL A 333 -13.27 -38.02 -24.95
CA VAL A 333 -12.57 -39.31 -25.02
C VAL A 333 -13.44 -40.38 -24.36
N THR A 334 -13.59 -41.53 -25.00
CA THR A 334 -14.38 -42.66 -24.48
C THR A 334 -13.50 -43.87 -24.22
N PHE A 335 -13.49 -44.33 -22.98
CA PHE A 335 -12.95 -45.63 -22.58
C PHE A 335 -14.05 -46.68 -22.67
N ALA A 336 -13.89 -47.68 -23.53
CA ALA A 336 -14.75 -48.84 -23.53
C ALA A 336 -14.53 -49.69 -22.26
N ALA A 337 -15.51 -50.53 -21.91
CA ALA A 337 -15.38 -51.45 -20.78
C ALA A 337 -14.08 -52.28 -20.89
N GLY A 338 -13.31 -52.37 -19.80
CA GLY A 338 -12.05 -53.08 -19.73
C GLY A 338 -10.82 -52.32 -20.26
N GLN A 339 -10.98 -51.15 -20.88
CA GLN A 339 -9.82 -50.37 -21.33
C GLN A 339 -9.17 -49.57 -20.20
N THR A 340 -7.84 -49.51 -20.20
CA THR A 340 -7.05 -48.78 -19.20
C THR A 340 -6.32 -47.57 -19.77
N SER A 341 -6.36 -47.36 -21.09
CA SER A 341 -5.71 -46.23 -21.74
C SER A 341 -6.42 -45.82 -23.03
N GLN A 342 -6.38 -44.52 -23.33
CA GLN A 342 -6.86 -43.90 -24.56
C GLN A 342 -5.93 -42.77 -24.98
N THR A 343 -6.12 -42.24 -26.18
CA THR A 343 -5.32 -41.12 -26.67
C THR A 343 -6.18 -39.95 -27.10
N VAL A 344 -5.63 -38.76 -26.99
CA VAL A 344 -6.19 -37.53 -27.54
C VAL A 344 -5.11 -36.85 -28.36
N SER A 345 -5.47 -36.33 -29.53
CA SER A 345 -4.51 -35.75 -30.47
C SER A 345 -4.77 -34.26 -30.68
N LEU A 346 -3.69 -33.52 -30.84
CA LEU A 346 -3.69 -32.12 -31.26
C LEU A 346 -2.77 -31.98 -32.48
N THR A 347 -3.06 -31.02 -33.35
CA THR A 347 -2.26 -30.78 -34.55
C THR A 347 -1.47 -29.51 -34.36
N VAL A 348 -0.15 -29.60 -34.37
CA VAL A 348 0.77 -28.46 -34.37
C VAL A 348 0.93 -27.97 -35.80
N THR A 349 0.86 -26.66 -35.99
CA THR A 349 1.09 -26.00 -37.29
C THR A 349 2.53 -25.53 -37.32
N GLY A 350 3.25 -25.91 -38.37
CA GLY A 350 4.60 -25.42 -38.59
C GLY A 350 4.62 -24.20 -39.51
N ASP A 351 5.48 -23.24 -39.22
CA ASP A 351 5.76 -22.08 -40.07
C ASP A 351 7.22 -21.63 -39.95
N THR A 352 7.60 -20.46 -40.47
CA THR A 352 9.01 -20.01 -40.46
C THR A 352 9.23 -18.74 -39.65
N GLN A 353 8.29 -18.38 -38.79
CA GLN A 353 8.35 -17.19 -37.96
C GLN A 353 9.14 -17.54 -36.70
N PRO A 354 10.27 -16.84 -36.43
CA PRO A 354 10.97 -17.08 -35.17
C PRO A 354 10.09 -16.63 -34.01
N GLU A 355 9.86 -17.52 -33.05
CA GLU A 355 9.00 -17.31 -31.90
C GLU A 355 9.68 -17.80 -30.62
N ALA A 356 9.06 -17.56 -29.47
CA ALA A 356 9.54 -18.13 -28.21
C ALA A 356 8.90 -19.51 -28.03
N ASP A 357 9.52 -20.40 -27.26
CA ASP A 357 8.86 -21.66 -26.91
C ASP A 357 7.47 -21.37 -26.31
N GLU A 358 6.46 -21.98 -26.91
CA GLU A 358 5.08 -21.77 -26.53
C GLU A 358 4.51 -23.01 -25.83
N THR A 359 3.37 -22.85 -25.17
CA THR A 359 2.72 -23.93 -24.43
C THR A 359 1.26 -24.08 -24.80
N VAL A 360 0.83 -25.32 -24.94
CA VAL A 360 -0.56 -25.74 -25.04
C VAL A 360 -0.92 -26.50 -23.76
N VAL A 361 -1.87 -25.98 -22.99
CA VAL A 361 -2.31 -26.58 -21.73
C VAL A 361 -3.65 -27.27 -21.93
N LEU A 362 -3.68 -28.58 -21.75
CA LEU A 362 -4.89 -29.40 -21.80
C LEU A 362 -5.32 -29.81 -20.40
N THR A 363 -6.61 -29.74 -20.11
CA THR A 363 -7.19 -30.11 -18.81
C THR A 363 -8.26 -31.18 -18.97
N LEU A 364 -8.29 -32.12 -18.03
CA LEU A 364 -9.40 -33.06 -17.92
C LEU A 364 -10.56 -32.39 -17.19
N GLN A 365 -11.77 -32.59 -17.69
CA GLN A 365 -13.00 -32.10 -17.08
C GLN A 365 -14.17 -33.06 -17.36
N ASN A 366 -15.26 -32.90 -16.62
CA ASN A 366 -16.51 -33.63 -16.80
C ASN A 366 -16.29 -35.16 -16.96
N PRO A 367 -15.63 -35.83 -15.99
CA PRO A 367 -15.58 -37.30 -16.02
C PRO A 367 -17.01 -37.84 -15.97
N GLY A 368 -17.26 -38.94 -16.69
CA GLY A 368 -18.55 -39.61 -16.69
C GLY A 368 -18.94 -40.09 -15.29
N THR A 369 -20.24 -40.30 -15.08
CA THR A 369 -20.81 -40.69 -13.78
C THR A 369 -20.05 -41.86 -13.16
N GLY A 370 -19.66 -41.72 -11.89
CA GLY A 370 -18.90 -42.72 -11.15
C GLY A 370 -17.38 -42.71 -11.41
N ALA A 371 -16.85 -41.87 -12.29
CA ALA A 371 -15.41 -41.67 -12.45
C ALA A 371 -14.92 -40.40 -11.77
N SER A 372 -13.61 -40.33 -11.56
CA SER A 372 -12.94 -39.15 -10.99
C SER A 372 -11.68 -38.81 -11.78
N LEU A 373 -11.19 -37.59 -11.60
CA LEU A 373 -9.91 -37.17 -12.17
C LEU A 373 -8.79 -37.41 -11.17
N GLY A 374 -7.72 -38.07 -11.62
CA GLY A 374 -6.49 -38.29 -10.88
C GLY A 374 -5.37 -37.34 -11.33
N GLY A 375 -4.23 -37.42 -10.65
CA GLY A 375 -3.03 -36.69 -11.05
C GLY A 375 -2.20 -37.47 -12.07
N PRO A 376 -1.69 -36.83 -13.14
CA PRO A 376 -1.92 -35.44 -13.55
C PRO A 376 -3.26 -35.25 -14.29
N SER A 377 -4.07 -34.27 -13.86
CA SER A 377 -5.32 -33.87 -14.54
C SER A 377 -5.12 -32.75 -15.57
N THR A 378 -3.89 -32.24 -15.67
CA THR A 378 -3.46 -31.21 -16.61
C THR A 378 -2.22 -31.71 -17.33
N HIS A 379 -2.12 -31.41 -18.63
CA HIS A 379 -0.98 -31.71 -19.47
C HIS A 379 -0.51 -30.46 -20.19
N THR A 380 0.76 -30.10 -20.04
CA THR A 380 1.38 -28.98 -20.75
C THR A 380 2.29 -29.52 -21.85
N LEU A 381 1.89 -29.31 -23.10
CA LEU A 381 2.76 -29.51 -24.26
C LEU A 381 3.54 -28.22 -24.52
N ILE A 382 4.86 -28.33 -24.66
CA ILE A 382 5.75 -27.25 -25.10
C ILE A 382 5.97 -27.38 -26.60
N LEU A 383 5.59 -26.37 -27.37
CA LEU A 383 5.96 -26.20 -28.77
C LEU A 383 7.32 -25.51 -28.80
N THR A 384 8.38 -26.25 -29.14
CA THR A 384 9.74 -25.70 -29.13
C THR A 384 10.04 -25.03 -30.45
N ASN A 385 10.49 -23.78 -30.42
CA ASN A 385 10.76 -23.03 -31.65
C ASN A 385 12.03 -23.52 -32.34
N ASP A 386 11.93 -23.77 -33.64
CA ASP A 386 13.03 -24.23 -34.50
C ASP A 386 13.37 -23.27 -35.67
N ASP A 387 12.83 -22.05 -35.64
CA ASP A 387 12.97 -21.04 -36.69
C ASP A 387 13.97 -19.90 -36.40
N GLY A 388 14.63 -19.94 -35.24
CA GLY A 388 15.70 -19.00 -34.88
C GLY A 388 15.43 -18.26 -33.58
N ASN A 389 15.97 -17.04 -33.43
CA ASN A 389 15.77 -16.27 -32.20
C ASN A 389 14.46 -15.46 -32.28
N PRO A 390 13.62 -15.47 -31.23
CA PRO A 390 12.37 -14.72 -31.22
C PRO A 390 12.56 -13.21 -31.44
N PRO A 391 11.52 -12.51 -31.93
CA PRO A 391 11.48 -11.06 -31.97
C PRO A 391 11.57 -10.50 -30.56
N THR A 392 12.51 -9.58 -30.33
CA THR A 392 12.71 -8.95 -29.02
C THR A 392 12.68 -7.44 -29.10
N VAL A 393 12.08 -6.79 -28.12
CA VAL A 393 12.22 -5.34 -27.91
C VAL A 393 12.90 -5.06 -26.57
N ALA A 394 13.92 -4.21 -26.59
CA ALA A 394 14.70 -3.89 -25.40
C ALA A 394 15.33 -2.50 -25.52
N PHE A 395 15.68 -1.90 -24.38
CA PHE A 395 16.57 -0.76 -24.38
C PHE A 395 17.95 -1.18 -24.91
N ALA A 396 18.57 -0.31 -25.72
CA ALA A 396 19.91 -0.56 -26.25
C ALA A 396 20.98 -0.58 -25.14
N THR A 397 20.75 0.14 -24.05
CA THR A 397 21.59 0.15 -22.84
C THR A 397 20.70 0.07 -21.59
N ALA A 398 21.20 -0.51 -20.51
CA ALA A 398 20.47 -0.61 -19.24
C ALA A 398 20.53 0.67 -18.39
N THR A 399 21.50 1.54 -18.66
CA THR A 399 21.74 2.76 -17.90
C THR A 399 22.16 3.91 -18.81
N GLY A 400 22.01 5.12 -18.28
CA GLY A 400 22.66 6.31 -18.78
C GLY A 400 22.62 7.41 -17.74
N SER A 401 23.27 8.53 -18.04
CA SER A 401 23.30 9.68 -17.14
C SER A 401 23.20 10.98 -17.91
N LEU A 402 22.53 11.96 -17.33
CA LEU A 402 22.48 13.33 -17.81
C LEU A 402 22.68 14.26 -16.62
N PRO A 403 23.52 15.31 -16.72
CA PRO A 403 23.50 16.39 -15.75
C PRO A 403 22.12 17.04 -15.68
N GLU A 404 21.71 17.44 -14.48
CA GLU A 404 20.45 18.14 -14.21
C GLU A 404 20.38 19.50 -14.93
N GLY A 405 21.47 20.26 -14.83
CA GLY A 405 21.64 21.60 -15.37
C GLY A 405 21.12 22.67 -14.40
N ASN A 406 21.81 23.80 -14.34
CA ASN A 406 21.51 24.88 -13.41
C ASN A 406 20.20 25.67 -13.69
N SER A 407 19.58 25.46 -14.86
CA SER A 407 18.30 26.10 -15.25
C SER A 407 17.77 25.53 -16.57
N GLY A 408 16.47 25.71 -16.82
CA GLY A 408 15.86 25.35 -18.09
C GLY A 408 15.59 23.84 -18.18
N THR A 409 15.74 23.25 -19.37
CA THR A 409 15.50 21.82 -19.55
C THR A 409 16.51 21.19 -20.51
N SER A 410 16.97 20.00 -20.18
CA SER A 410 17.78 19.14 -21.04
C SER A 410 16.97 17.92 -21.49
N THR A 411 17.26 17.33 -22.65
CA THR A 411 16.57 16.13 -23.12
C THR A 411 17.52 14.95 -23.18
N TYR A 412 17.23 13.92 -22.40
CA TYR A 412 17.87 12.61 -22.52
C TYR A 412 17.07 11.69 -23.45
N ALA A 413 17.80 10.88 -24.22
CA ALA A 413 17.27 10.00 -25.26
C ALA A 413 17.72 8.55 -25.02
N ALA A 414 16.84 7.72 -24.46
CA ALA A 414 17.08 6.28 -24.36
C ALA A 414 16.64 5.59 -25.66
N THR A 415 17.55 4.87 -26.30
CA THR A 415 17.23 4.12 -27.53
C THR A 415 16.64 2.76 -27.19
N VAL A 416 15.58 2.38 -27.90
CA VAL A 416 14.92 1.08 -27.82
C VAL A 416 14.94 0.43 -29.19
N THR A 417 15.40 -0.81 -29.26
CA THR A 417 15.57 -1.55 -30.51
C THR A 417 14.65 -2.75 -30.57
N LEU A 418 14.06 -2.99 -31.74
CA LEU A 418 13.33 -4.19 -32.10
C LEU A 418 14.25 -5.11 -32.93
N ALA A 419 14.58 -6.29 -32.43
CA ALA A 419 15.42 -7.26 -33.09
C ALA A 419 14.59 -8.44 -33.61
N ASN A 420 15.02 -9.04 -34.72
CA ASN A 420 14.40 -10.21 -35.37
C ASN A 420 12.88 -10.08 -35.60
N PRO A 421 12.36 -8.96 -36.15
CA PRO A 421 10.93 -8.72 -36.23
C PRO A 421 10.16 -9.73 -37.09
N GLY A 422 10.84 -10.59 -37.87
CA GLY A 422 10.22 -11.56 -38.78
C GLY A 422 9.13 -10.92 -39.64
N ASN A 423 7.95 -11.55 -39.64
CA ASN A 423 6.73 -11.14 -40.32
C ASN A 423 5.72 -10.45 -39.40
N LEU A 424 6.15 -9.95 -38.22
CA LEU A 424 5.25 -9.29 -37.27
C LEU A 424 4.46 -8.14 -37.95
N PRO A 425 3.15 -8.00 -37.65
CA PRO A 425 2.33 -6.96 -38.24
C PRO A 425 2.68 -5.58 -37.66
N PHE A 426 2.98 -4.63 -38.54
CA PHE A 426 3.24 -3.23 -38.19
C PHE A 426 1.99 -2.35 -38.37
N PRO A 427 1.80 -1.27 -37.59
CA PRO A 427 2.72 -0.72 -36.60
C PRO A 427 2.65 -1.44 -35.23
N ILE A 428 3.80 -1.56 -34.57
CA ILE A 428 3.92 -2.13 -33.22
C ILE A 428 4.04 -1.00 -32.20
N MET A 429 3.19 -1.00 -31.19
CA MET A 429 3.19 -0.04 -30.09
C MET A 429 3.75 -0.68 -28.82
N VAL A 430 4.64 0.02 -28.11
CA VAL A 430 5.20 -0.43 -26.82
C VAL A 430 5.04 0.68 -25.79
N PRO A 431 4.20 0.50 -24.75
CA PRO A 431 4.08 1.48 -23.67
C PRO A 431 5.41 1.68 -22.95
N VAL A 432 5.64 2.88 -22.44
CA VAL A 432 6.79 3.20 -21.59
C VAL A 432 6.25 3.73 -20.27
N LEU A 433 6.68 3.10 -19.19
CA LEU A 433 6.23 3.37 -17.84
C LEU A 433 7.41 3.85 -16.99
N VAL A 434 7.11 4.63 -15.95
CA VAL A 434 8.07 4.95 -14.88
C VAL A 434 7.86 3.94 -13.76
N ASP A 435 8.93 3.28 -13.33
CA ASP A 435 8.92 2.34 -12.23
C ASP A 435 8.88 3.09 -10.88
N ALA A 436 8.21 2.49 -9.89
CA ALA A 436 8.09 3.04 -8.54
C ALA A 436 9.44 3.12 -7.79
N ALA A 437 10.48 2.42 -8.28
CA ALA A 437 11.84 2.53 -7.79
C ALA A 437 12.56 3.84 -8.20
N SER A 438 11.97 4.67 -9.05
CA SER A 438 12.51 5.99 -9.40
C SER A 438 12.57 6.88 -8.16
N THR A 439 13.67 7.62 -8.00
CA THR A 439 13.85 8.57 -6.88
C THR A 439 13.52 10.00 -7.28
N ALA A 440 13.65 10.33 -8.57
CA ALA A 440 13.27 11.62 -9.12
C ALA A 440 11.74 11.72 -9.25
N SER A 441 11.23 12.94 -9.06
CA SER A 441 9.83 13.33 -9.05
C SER A 441 9.45 14.10 -10.32
N SER A 442 8.28 13.78 -10.87
CA SER A 442 7.67 14.55 -11.97
C SER A 442 6.55 15.44 -11.43
N PRO A 443 6.48 16.73 -11.77
CA PRO A 443 7.27 17.41 -12.80
C PRO A 443 8.40 18.28 -12.22
N SER A 444 8.94 18.01 -11.02
CA SER A 444 10.00 18.84 -10.45
C SER A 444 11.33 18.60 -11.17
N ASP A 445 11.72 17.34 -11.34
CA ASP A 445 13.10 16.97 -11.72
C ASP A 445 13.11 16.46 -13.17
N TYR A 446 11.98 15.89 -13.63
CA TYR A 446 11.81 15.47 -15.01
C TYR A 446 10.35 15.45 -15.49
N ILE A 447 10.19 15.39 -16.80
CA ILE A 447 8.94 15.10 -17.51
C ILE A 447 9.20 13.99 -18.54
N LEU A 448 8.45 12.89 -18.47
CA LEU A 448 8.46 11.86 -19.52
C LEU A 448 7.64 12.33 -20.72
N ALA A 449 8.29 12.53 -21.87
CA ALA A 449 7.64 13.00 -23.10
C ALA A 449 7.12 11.85 -23.98
N THR A 450 7.63 10.63 -23.79
CA THR A 450 7.31 9.47 -24.63
C THR A 450 6.73 8.35 -23.79
N ASN A 451 5.40 8.28 -23.72
CA ASN A 451 4.69 7.25 -22.95
C ASN A 451 4.37 6.00 -23.80
N THR A 452 4.61 6.06 -25.11
CA THR A 452 4.43 4.93 -26.04
C THR A 452 5.40 5.10 -27.21
N LEU A 453 6.08 4.01 -27.56
CA LEU A 453 6.93 3.89 -28.75
C LEU A 453 6.12 3.27 -29.87
N THR A 454 6.32 3.74 -31.11
CA THR A 454 5.67 3.18 -32.30
C THR A 454 6.72 2.79 -33.33
N PHE A 455 6.88 1.49 -33.56
CA PHE A 455 7.65 0.98 -34.68
C PHE A 455 6.71 0.91 -35.88
N ALA A 456 6.94 1.75 -36.90
CA ALA A 456 6.00 1.92 -38.01
C ALA A 456 6.15 0.88 -39.12
N SER A 457 7.33 0.28 -39.26
CA SER A 457 7.63 -0.71 -40.32
C SER A 457 8.87 -1.54 -39.98
N ALA A 458 9.06 -2.63 -40.74
CA ALA A 458 10.22 -3.53 -40.64
C ALA A 458 11.57 -2.85 -40.98
N THR A 459 11.58 -1.63 -41.52
CA THR A 459 12.79 -0.84 -41.80
C THR A 459 13.08 0.21 -40.72
N ALA A 460 12.18 0.40 -39.74
CA ALA A 460 12.26 1.41 -38.70
C ALA A 460 12.31 0.75 -37.31
N LEU A 461 13.38 -0.01 -37.06
CA LEU A 461 13.53 -0.90 -35.90
C LEU A 461 14.17 -0.25 -34.66
N SER A 462 14.31 1.08 -34.66
CA SER A 462 14.86 1.84 -33.54
C SER A 462 13.96 3.02 -33.21
N GLN A 463 13.60 3.17 -31.94
CA GLN A 463 12.82 4.27 -31.41
C GLN A 463 13.51 4.88 -30.20
N THR A 464 13.08 6.07 -29.79
CA THR A 464 13.72 6.82 -28.70
C THR A 464 12.68 7.23 -27.66
N VAL A 465 12.92 6.86 -26.41
CA VAL A 465 12.21 7.44 -25.26
C VAL A 465 12.89 8.75 -24.90
N ARG A 466 12.11 9.84 -24.90
CA ARG A 466 12.61 11.15 -24.48
C ARG A 466 12.18 11.48 -23.06
N VAL A 467 13.16 11.79 -22.22
CA VAL A 467 12.99 12.30 -20.88
C VAL A 467 13.51 13.73 -20.88
N THR A 468 12.65 14.69 -20.53
CA THR A 468 13.05 16.07 -20.31
C THR A 468 13.46 16.21 -18.86
N VAL A 469 14.74 16.44 -18.59
CA VAL A 469 15.26 16.77 -17.27
C VAL A 469 15.10 18.27 -17.05
N ILE A 470 14.59 18.66 -15.89
CA ILE A 470 14.36 20.05 -15.52
C ILE A 470 15.53 20.48 -14.65
N GLY A 471 16.22 21.52 -15.08
CA GLY A 471 17.33 22.07 -14.35
C GLY A 471 16.88 23.12 -13.34
N ASP A 472 17.44 23.09 -12.15
CA ASP A 472 17.28 24.14 -11.16
C ASP A 472 18.61 24.47 -10.47
N LEU A 473 18.60 25.09 -9.29
CA LEU A 473 19.83 25.47 -8.57
C LEU A 473 19.88 24.82 -7.18
N LEU A 474 19.04 23.82 -6.93
CA LEU A 474 18.86 23.16 -5.65
C LEU A 474 19.85 21.99 -5.59
N PRO A 475 20.84 22.01 -4.67
CA PRO A 475 21.76 20.90 -4.61
C PRO A 475 21.10 19.67 -3.99
N GLU A 476 20.87 18.67 -4.82
CA GLU A 476 20.23 17.41 -4.46
C GLU A 476 21.21 16.23 -4.65
N PRO A 477 21.01 15.07 -4.02
CA PRO A 477 21.75 13.86 -4.40
C PRO A 477 21.46 13.49 -5.85
N ASN A 478 22.35 12.73 -6.52
CA ASN A 478 22.00 12.13 -7.81
C ASN A 478 20.71 11.32 -7.69
N GLU A 479 19.79 11.56 -8.61
CA GLU A 479 18.50 10.91 -8.63
C GLU A 479 18.36 9.99 -9.84
N THR A 480 17.29 9.19 -9.86
CA THR A 480 17.08 8.21 -10.92
C THR A 480 15.65 8.23 -11.43
N VAL A 481 15.53 8.12 -12.75
CA VAL A 481 14.29 7.79 -13.46
C VAL A 481 14.45 6.39 -14.04
N VAL A 482 13.71 5.43 -13.50
CA VAL A 482 13.72 4.04 -13.94
C VAL A 482 12.59 3.85 -14.95
N LEU A 483 12.94 3.80 -16.23
CA LEU A 483 12.00 3.56 -17.33
C LEU A 483 11.82 2.05 -17.51
N ARG A 484 10.59 1.61 -17.77
CA ARG A 484 10.26 0.21 -18.04
C ARG A 484 9.39 0.09 -19.28
N LEU A 485 9.71 -0.88 -20.14
CA LEU A 485 8.86 -1.23 -21.28
C LEU A 485 7.62 -1.99 -20.78
N GLY A 486 6.45 -1.56 -21.24
CA GLY A 486 5.18 -2.26 -21.04
C GLY A 486 4.97 -3.38 -22.06
N THR A 487 3.80 -4.00 -22.02
CA THR A 487 3.42 -5.07 -22.94
C THR A 487 3.31 -4.54 -24.37
N PRO A 488 4.07 -5.08 -25.34
CA PRO A 488 3.94 -4.71 -26.75
C PRO A 488 2.55 -5.05 -27.32
N SER A 489 2.12 -4.31 -28.34
CA SER A 489 0.81 -4.54 -29.00
C SER A 489 0.80 -5.75 -29.96
N ALA A 490 1.98 -6.22 -30.39
CA ALA A 490 2.10 -7.37 -31.28
C ALA A 490 2.27 -8.65 -30.47
N ALA A 491 1.44 -9.66 -30.77
CA ALA A 491 1.62 -11.02 -30.27
C ALA A 491 2.96 -11.60 -30.74
N GLY A 492 3.57 -12.48 -29.94
CA GLY A 492 4.89 -13.07 -30.23
C GLY A 492 6.10 -12.17 -29.94
N LEU A 493 5.94 -10.84 -29.87
CA LEU A 493 7.03 -9.94 -29.51
C LEU A 493 7.30 -9.96 -28.00
N VAL A 494 8.47 -10.46 -27.61
CA VAL A 494 8.87 -10.56 -26.20
C VAL A 494 9.80 -9.43 -25.78
N LEU A 495 9.82 -9.11 -24.48
CA LEU A 495 10.78 -8.16 -23.93
C LEU A 495 12.15 -8.83 -23.79
N GLY A 496 13.17 -8.24 -24.42
CA GLY A 496 14.56 -8.71 -24.34
C GLY A 496 15.17 -8.52 -22.93
N ALA A 497 16.47 -8.76 -22.78
CA ALA A 497 17.12 -8.73 -21.46
C ALA A 497 17.06 -7.36 -20.77
N ALA A 498 17.30 -6.26 -21.51
CA ALA A 498 17.24 -4.89 -21.00
C ALA A 498 15.79 -4.34 -21.04
N ARG A 499 14.96 -4.81 -20.10
CA ARG A 499 13.54 -4.40 -19.96
C ARG A 499 13.35 -3.06 -19.25
N THR A 500 14.38 -2.64 -18.53
CA THR A 500 14.43 -1.37 -17.81
C THR A 500 15.64 -0.56 -18.25
N HIS A 501 15.51 0.75 -18.11
CA HIS A 501 16.59 1.70 -18.32
C HIS A 501 16.61 2.69 -17.16
N THR A 502 17.70 2.73 -16.42
CA THR A 502 17.88 3.70 -15.34
C THR A 502 18.65 4.90 -15.88
N LEU A 503 17.95 6.02 -16.03
CA LEU A 503 18.59 7.33 -16.21
C LEU A 503 18.98 7.86 -14.83
N THR A 504 20.26 8.10 -14.61
CA THR A 504 20.74 8.88 -13.47
C THR A 504 20.74 10.36 -13.85
N ILE A 505 19.92 11.15 -13.17
CA ILE A 505 20.02 12.61 -13.20
C ILE A 505 21.16 12.95 -12.25
N GLY A 506 22.27 13.37 -12.82
CA GLY A 506 23.47 13.73 -12.08
C GLY A 506 23.31 15.14 -11.56
N ASN A 507 23.40 15.30 -10.24
CA ASN A 507 23.51 16.62 -9.65
C ASN A 507 24.81 17.27 -10.16
N ASP A 508 24.65 18.31 -10.96
CA ASP A 508 25.72 19.21 -11.42
C ASP A 508 25.64 20.58 -10.77
N ASP A 509 24.62 20.81 -9.92
CA ASP A 509 24.61 21.89 -8.99
C ASP A 509 25.64 21.65 -7.89
N ALA A 510 26.44 22.67 -7.65
CA ALA A 510 27.34 22.62 -6.54
C ALA A 510 26.51 22.53 -5.24
N ALA A 511 26.63 21.40 -4.52
CA ALA A 511 26.43 21.41 -3.07
C ALA A 511 27.08 22.68 -2.54
N PRO A 512 26.42 23.47 -1.67
CA PRO A 512 26.85 24.84 -1.35
C PRO A 512 28.36 24.85 -1.21
N VAL A 513 29.05 25.59 -2.08
CA VAL A 513 30.51 25.55 -2.20
C VAL A 513 31.08 26.20 -0.97
N GLY A 514 31.18 25.42 0.09
CA GLY A 514 31.81 25.87 1.31
C GLY A 514 32.11 24.69 2.21
N GLY A 515 33.37 24.24 2.18
CA GLY A 515 33.93 23.56 3.34
C GLY A 515 33.69 24.43 4.59
N SER A 516 33.65 23.85 5.79
CA SER A 516 33.57 24.67 7.00
C SER A 516 34.60 25.80 6.91
N CYS A 517 34.17 27.02 7.20
CA CYS A 517 35.01 28.21 7.34
C CYS A 517 35.46 28.88 6.04
N THR A 518 34.62 28.85 5.00
CA THR A 518 34.91 29.41 3.66
C THR A 518 34.02 30.59 3.29
N ASP A 519 32.75 30.59 3.70
CA ASP A 519 31.80 31.65 3.36
C ASP A 519 31.21 32.34 4.59
N PRO A 520 30.83 33.62 4.49
CA PRO A 520 30.19 34.30 5.60
C PRO A 520 28.80 33.76 5.90
N PHE A 521 28.39 33.88 7.17
CA PHE A 521 27.05 33.46 7.62
C PHE A 521 26.52 34.34 8.74
N PHE A 522 25.22 34.26 9.03
CA PHE A 522 24.62 35.02 10.12
C PHE A 522 25.08 34.45 11.47
N SER A 523 25.83 35.24 12.22
CA SER A 523 26.25 34.91 13.58
C SER A 523 25.24 35.37 14.63
N LYS A 524 24.50 36.46 14.37
CA LYS A 524 23.51 37.01 15.33
C LYS A 524 22.29 37.60 14.65
N TYR A 525 21.16 37.48 15.34
CA TYR A 525 19.89 38.11 15.01
C TYR A 525 19.32 38.75 16.27
N PHE A 526 18.88 39.99 16.17
CA PHE A 526 18.33 40.73 17.31
C PHE A 526 17.04 41.43 16.92
N GLU A 527 15.97 41.12 17.66
CA GLU A 527 14.69 41.81 17.60
C GLU A 527 14.31 42.31 18.98
N SER A 528 14.25 43.63 19.18
CA SER A 528 13.81 44.21 20.45
C SER A 528 12.31 44.03 20.66
N ALA A 529 11.87 43.80 21.90
CA ALA A 529 10.44 43.69 22.22
C ALA A 529 9.69 45.03 22.09
N ALA A 530 10.41 46.14 22.21
CA ALA A 530 9.87 47.48 22.04
C ALA A 530 10.84 48.35 21.24
N GLY A 531 10.29 49.31 20.50
CA GLY A 531 11.07 50.26 19.71
C GLY A 531 11.60 49.70 18.40
N ASN A 532 12.65 50.33 17.87
CA ASN A 532 13.14 50.10 16.51
C ASN A 532 14.56 49.49 16.49
N THR A 533 14.99 48.92 17.61
CA THR A 533 16.34 48.34 17.75
C THR A 533 16.34 46.90 17.23
N LYS A 534 16.75 46.74 15.98
CA LYS A 534 16.91 45.44 15.33
C LYS A 534 18.26 45.38 14.62
N ALA A 535 18.91 44.22 14.65
CA ALA A 535 20.20 44.04 14.01
C ALA A 535 20.47 42.61 13.54
N LEU A 536 21.31 42.49 12.51
CA LEU A 536 21.91 41.25 12.04
C LEU A 536 23.43 41.38 12.12
N GLU A 537 24.10 40.28 12.44
CA GLU A 537 25.55 40.18 12.39
C GLU A 537 25.93 39.06 11.43
N ILE A 538 26.88 39.35 10.54
CA ILE A 538 27.46 38.41 9.58
C ILE A 538 28.92 38.18 9.98
N PHE A 539 29.32 36.93 10.14
CA PHE A 539 30.68 36.54 10.48
C PHE A 539 31.44 36.09 9.25
N ASN A 540 32.69 36.54 9.08
CA ASN A 540 33.64 36.01 8.11
C ASN A 540 34.45 34.89 8.78
N PRO A 541 34.19 33.60 8.50
CA PRO A 541 34.90 32.51 9.16
C PRO A 541 36.25 32.19 8.52
N THR A 542 36.62 32.86 7.43
CA THR A 542 37.84 32.56 6.69
C THR A 542 39.09 33.07 7.43
N ALA A 543 40.24 32.49 7.08
CA ALA A 543 41.54 32.94 7.55
C ALA A 543 42.06 34.20 6.83
N SER A 544 41.26 34.80 5.94
CA SER A 544 41.64 35.97 5.14
C SER A 544 40.57 37.08 5.21
N PRO A 545 40.91 38.34 4.91
CA PRO A 545 39.89 39.37 4.72
C PRO A 545 38.93 38.97 3.60
N LEU A 546 37.64 39.11 3.85
CA LEU A 546 36.56 38.85 2.91
C LEU A 546 36.09 40.17 2.28
N ASP A 547 36.08 40.22 0.96
CA ASP A 547 35.40 41.29 0.23
C ASP A 547 33.89 41.03 0.22
N LEU A 548 33.11 42.05 0.54
CA LEU A 548 31.64 41.97 0.55
C LEU A 548 31.01 42.37 -0.78
N SER A 549 31.80 42.74 -1.79
CA SER A 549 31.28 43.04 -3.11
C SER A 549 30.57 41.81 -3.70
N GLY A 550 29.34 42.00 -4.19
CA GLY A 550 28.49 40.90 -4.68
C GLY A 550 27.56 40.27 -3.64
N LEU A 551 27.85 40.47 -2.34
CA LEU A 551 27.00 39.96 -1.27
C LEU A 551 25.81 40.88 -1.01
N ARG A 552 24.67 40.29 -0.68
CA ARG A 552 23.47 41.02 -0.25
C ARG A 552 22.66 40.26 0.78
N VAL A 553 21.95 41.00 1.62
CA VAL A 553 20.90 40.44 2.48
C VAL A 553 19.55 40.84 1.92
N GLU A 554 18.63 39.90 1.87
CA GLU A 554 17.26 40.13 1.43
C GLU A 554 16.27 39.76 2.52
N LEU A 555 15.28 40.62 2.73
CA LEU A 555 14.17 40.45 3.65
C LEU A 555 12.92 40.07 2.85
N PHE A 556 12.19 39.07 3.30
CA PHE A 556 10.95 38.60 2.69
C PHE A 556 9.81 38.69 3.71
N ALA A 557 8.68 39.28 3.29
CA ALA A 557 7.46 39.25 4.07
C ALA A 557 6.97 37.81 4.29
N PRO A 558 6.17 37.55 5.35
CA PRO A 558 5.61 36.22 5.58
C PRO A 558 4.84 35.71 4.37
N GLY A 559 5.23 34.54 3.85
CA GLY A 559 4.61 33.93 2.67
C GLY A 559 5.05 34.51 1.31
N ALA A 560 5.91 35.54 1.28
CA ALA A 560 6.35 36.16 0.04
C ALA A 560 7.54 35.43 -0.58
N THR A 561 7.57 35.33 -1.91
CA THR A 561 8.69 34.81 -2.71
C THR A 561 9.55 35.91 -3.31
N THR A 562 9.14 37.18 -3.17
CA THR A 562 9.88 38.37 -3.62
C THR A 562 10.34 39.19 -2.42
N PRO A 563 11.56 39.76 -2.44
CA PRO A 563 12.08 40.50 -1.30
C PRO A 563 11.34 41.82 -1.12
N THR A 564 11.02 42.16 0.13
CA THR A 564 10.48 43.46 0.54
C THR A 564 11.58 44.50 0.74
N SER A 565 12.80 44.06 1.03
CA SER A 565 13.96 44.93 1.11
C SER A 565 15.23 44.17 0.79
N THR A 566 16.17 44.83 0.12
CA THR A 566 17.48 44.28 -0.23
C THR A 566 18.56 45.25 0.25
N ALA A 567 19.58 44.72 0.92
CA ALA A 567 20.77 45.45 1.32
C ALA A 567 22.00 44.85 0.64
N THR A 568 22.54 45.55 -0.36
CA THR A 568 23.85 45.21 -0.93
C THR A 568 24.94 45.54 0.09
N LEU A 569 25.83 44.59 0.33
CA LEU A 569 26.95 44.76 1.25
C LEU A 569 28.14 45.38 0.51
N THR A 570 28.97 46.12 1.25
CA THR A 570 30.14 46.80 0.68
C THR A 570 31.27 46.83 1.71
N GLY A 571 32.50 46.95 1.20
CA GLY A 571 33.71 46.99 2.01
C GLY A 571 34.27 45.59 2.28
N THR A 572 35.21 45.51 3.21
CA THR A 572 35.91 44.27 3.56
C THR A 572 35.75 43.94 5.04
N VAL A 573 35.57 42.66 5.36
CA VAL A 573 35.57 42.15 6.74
C VAL A 573 36.88 41.43 6.98
N ALA A 574 37.63 41.77 8.03
CA ALA A 574 38.85 41.07 8.37
C ALA A 574 38.61 39.56 8.58
N ALA A 575 39.67 38.76 8.48
CA ALA A 575 39.63 37.33 8.85
C ALA A 575 39.03 37.17 10.26
N SER A 576 38.11 36.22 10.43
CA SER A 576 37.33 36.04 11.68
C SER A 576 36.51 37.26 12.12
N GLY A 577 36.39 38.32 11.30
CA GLY A 577 35.68 39.54 11.66
C GLY A 577 34.16 39.44 11.52
N VAL A 578 33.45 40.48 11.95
CA VAL A 578 31.99 40.59 11.77
C VAL A 578 31.55 41.89 11.11
N TYR A 579 30.45 41.81 10.36
CA TYR A 579 29.74 42.93 9.76
C TYR A 579 28.35 43.05 10.36
N VAL A 580 28.01 44.22 10.89
CA VAL A 580 26.75 44.48 11.59
C VAL A 580 25.84 45.36 10.74
N ILE A 581 24.61 44.89 10.53
CA ILE A 581 23.54 45.65 9.88
C ILE A 581 22.51 45.99 10.95
N ALA A 582 22.32 47.27 11.24
CA ALA A 582 21.25 47.74 12.12
C ALA A 582 20.06 48.23 11.29
N ASN A 583 18.87 48.21 11.87
CA ASN A 583 17.70 48.79 11.23
C ASN A 583 17.83 50.31 11.08
N THR A 584 17.28 50.86 10.00
CA THR A 584 17.22 52.31 9.80
C THR A 584 16.45 52.95 10.95
N GLY A 585 17.08 53.94 11.61
CA GLY A 585 16.48 54.59 12.77
C GLY A 585 16.58 53.77 14.06
N VAL A 586 17.59 52.91 14.18
CA VAL A 586 17.95 52.23 15.44
C VAL A 586 18.12 53.25 16.58
N THR A 587 17.47 52.98 17.71
CA THR A 587 17.42 53.90 18.86
C THR A 587 18.47 53.60 19.93
N ASP A 588 18.92 52.34 20.03
CA ASP A 588 19.99 51.96 20.97
C ASP A 588 21.35 52.48 20.46
N THR A 589 22.02 53.31 21.28
CA THR A 589 23.29 53.95 20.91
C THR A 589 24.45 52.96 20.82
N GLY A 590 24.40 51.85 21.57
CA GLY A 590 25.41 50.78 21.52
C GLY A 590 25.32 50.00 20.22
N VAL A 591 24.10 49.57 19.84
CA VAL A 591 23.85 48.90 18.55
C VAL A 591 24.22 49.82 17.38
N LYS A 592 23.86 51.11 17.48
CA LYS A 592 24.20 52.10 16.44
C LYS A 592 25.71 52.30 16.30
N ALA A 593 26.47 52.28 17.38
CA ALA A 593 27.92 52.49 17.37
C ALA A 593 28.68 51.33 16.69
N VAL A 594 28.17 50.10 16.77
CA VAL A 594 28.83 48.92 16.16
C VAL A 594 28.35 48.62 14.73
N ALA A 595 27.27 49.25 14.27
CA ALA A 595 26.70 49.04 12.94
C ALA A 595 27.64 49.51 11.82
N ASN A 596 27.89 48.63 10.84
CA ASN A 596 28.55 48.99 9.58
C ASN A 596 27.58 49.60 8.57
N LEU A 597 26.33 49.14 8.60
CA LEU A 597 25.26 49.57 7.71
C LEU A 597 23.97 49.79 8.50
N GLN A 598 23.24 50.85 8.18
CA GLN A 598 21.83 50.99 8.56
C GLN A 598 20.96 50.72 7.34
N SER A 599 20.02 49.77 7.44
CA SER A 599 19.17 49.37 6.32
C SER A 599 17.80 48.86 6.79
N ASN A 600 16.78 49.06 5.95
CA ASN A 600 15.43 48.52 6.15
C ASN A 600 15.37 47.00 5.98
N VAL A 601 16.45 46.34 5.56
CA VAL A 601 16.52 44.87 5.56
C VAL A 601 16.37 44.30 6.97
N CYS A 602 16.70 45.08 8.01
CA CYS A 602 16.49 44.70 9.40
C CYS A 602 15.09 45.06 9.93
N PHE A 603 14.13 45.41 9.07
CA PHE A 603 12.74 45.67 9.44
C PHE A 603 11.90 44.38 9.61
N PHE A 604 12.51 43.32 10.12
CA PHE A 604 11.83 42.06 10.45
C PHE A 604 11.01 42.19 11.74
N ASN A 605 10.08 41.25 12.00
CA ASN A 605 9.19 41.27 13.17
C ASN A 605 8.77 39.86 13.65
N GLY A 606 9.67 38.88 13.51
CA GLY A 606 9.42 37.47 13.82
C GLY A 606 9.22 36.56 12.58
N PRO A 607 8.10 36.64 11.85
CA PRO A 607 7.76 35.70 10.78
C PRO A 607 8.44 35.99 9.44
N HIS A 608 9.17 37.09 9.32
CA HIS A 608 9.92 37.40 8.11
C HIS A 608 11.00 36.35 7.85
N ALA A 609 11.34 36.15 6.58
CA ALA A 609 12.52 35.38 6.21
C ALA A 609 13.65 36.34 5.78
N LEU A 610 14.88 35.98 6.11
CA LEU A 610 16.10 36.66 5.69
C LEU A 610 17.00 35.68 4.97
N VAL A 611 17.65 36.15 3.92
CA VAL A 611 18.61 35.35 3.15
C VAL A 611 19.88 36.18 2.93
N LEU A 612 21.03 35.59 3.21
CA LEU A 612 22.33 36.11 2.81
C LEU A 612 22.72 35.46 1.49
N PHE A 613 22.95 36.27 0.46
CA PHE A 613 23.37 35.83 -0.87
C PHE A 613 24.78 36.29 -1.19
N ASP A 614 25.49 35.52 -2.01
CA ASP A 614 26.61 35.95 -2.85
C ASP A 614 26.27 35.66 -4.31
N GLY A 615 26.10 36.69 -5.14
CA GLY A 615 25.60 36.47 -6.50
C GLY A 615 24.24 35.75 -6.51
N THR A 616 24.16 34.56 -7.09
CA THR A 616 22.95 33.72 -7.04
C THR A 616 22.90 32.77 -5.84
N ASP A 617 24.02 32.61 -5.13
CA ASP A 617 24.20 31.55 -4.14
C ASP A 617 23.65 31.96 -2.78
N THR A 618 22.90 31.07 -2.15
CA THR A 618 22.38 31.28 -0.78
C THR A 618 23.40 30.79 0.24
N LEU A 619 23.97 31.70 1.01
CA LEU A 619 24.99 31.40 2.01
C LEU A 619 24.38 31.02 3.38
N ASP A 620 23.31 31.71 3.81
CA ASP A 620 22.64 31.42 5.08
C ASP A 620 21.20 31.96 5.10
N VAL A 621 20.34 31.37 5.93
CA VAL A 621 18.93 31.78 6.06
C VAL A 621 18.48 31.95 7.50
N ILE A 622 17.56 32.88 7.70
CA ILE A 622 16.70 32.97 8.90
C ILE A 622 15.25 32.89 8.45
N GLY A 623 14.57 31.78 8.73
CA GLY A 623 13.20 31.52 8.24
C GLY A 623 13.12 30.89 6.85
N VAL A 624 11.89 30.72 6.34
CA VAL A 624 11.62 30.07 5.04
C VAL A 624 10.91 31.06 4.10
N VAL A 625 11.54 31.35 2.96
CA VAL A 625 10.97 32.18 1.88
C VAL A 625 9.71 31.51 1.31
N GLY A 626 8.70 32.30 0.96
CA GLY A 626 7.42 31.79 0.42
C GLY A 626 6.52 31.13 1.46
N ARG A 627 6.90 31.12 2.75
CA ARG A 627 6.13 30.47 3.81
C ARG A 627 5.89 31.39 5.01
N THR A 628 4.72 31.25 5.61
CA THR A 628 4.38 31.85 6.91
C THR A 628 4.51 30.78 8.02
N PRO A 629 5.19 31.05 9.15
CA PRO A 629 5.24 30.12 10.28
C PRO A 629 3.84 29.85 10.85
N ALA A 630 3.51 28.59 11.17
CA ALA A 630 2.22 28.21 11.75
C ALA A 630 2.28 28.17 13.30
N GLY A 631 1.34 28.82 13.99
CA GLY A 631 1.21 28.81 15.47
C GLY A 631 1.04 30.21 16.11
N ALA A 632 0.66 30.25 17.39
CA ALA A 632 0.42 31.50 18.12
C ALA A 632 1.73 32.33 18.27
N GLY A 633 1.71 33.60 17.85
CA GLY A 633 2.89 34.50 17.89
C GLY A 633 3.80 34.48 16.65
N THR A 634 3.35 33.88 15.54
CA THR A 634 3.95 33.86 14.17
C THR A 634 5.43 34.23 14.09
N SER A 635 6.31 33.27 14.38
CA SER A 635 7.76 33.42 14.33
C SER A 635 8.43 32.07 14.09
N TRP A 636 9.72 32.08 13.75
CA TRP A 636 10.49 30.87 13.46
C TRP A 636 11.10 30.31 14.75
N ALA A 637 10.74 29.07 15.10
CA ALA A 637 11.31 28.39 16.26
C ALA A 637 12.77 27.97 16.03
N VAL A 638 13.56 27.94 17.10
CA VAL A 638 14.95 27.44 17.12
C VAL A 638 15.11 26.27 18.08
N ALA A 639 16.03 25.35 17.79
CA ALA A 639 16.13 24.07 18.49
C ALA A 639 16.55 24.19 19.97
N SER A 640 17.25 25.25 20.36
CA SER A 640 17.63 25.51 21.75
C SER A 640 16.47 25.89 22.68
N GLY A 641 15.26 26.04 22.13
CA GLY A 641 14.17 26.78 22.75
C GLY A 641 14.27 28.28 22.43
N GLY A 642 13.13 28.92 22.17
CA GLY A 642 13.03 30.31 21.69
C GLY A 642 12.52 30.43 20.25
N ASN A 643 12.43 31.67 19.74
CA ASN A 643 12.00 31.98 18.38
C ASN A 643 12.56 33.33 17.91
N THR A 644 12.33 33.69 16.65
CA THR A 644 12.79 34.95 16.04
C THR A 644 12.04 36.20 16.48
N ARG A 645 10.95 36.10 17.26
CA ARG A 645 10.17 37.27 17.67
C ARG A 645 10.61 37.76 19.04
N ASP A 646 10.81 39.07 19.16
CA ASP A 646 11.12 39.73 20.44
C ASP A 646 12.31 39.08 21.19
N ASN A 647 13.32 38.61 20.44
CA ASN A 647 14.39 37.77 20.97
C ASN A 647 15.75 38.08 20.33
N SER A 648 16.79 37.70 21.06
CA SER A 648 18.19 37.75 20.65
C SER A 648 18.65 36.33 20.37
N LEU A 649 19.09 36.05 19.15
CA LEU A 649 19.60 34.76 18.73
C LEU A 649 21.09 34.87 18.40
N VAL A 650 21.87 33.90 18.87
CA VAL A 650 23.30 33.78 18.58
C VAL A 650 23.59 32.39 18.03
N ARG A 651 24.40 32.32 16.98
CA ARG A 651 24.80 31.04 16.38
C ARG A 651 25.72 30.26 17.33
N LEU A 652 25.55 28.95 17.43
CA LEU A 652 26.39 28.09 18.28
C LEU A 652 27.87 28.19 17.86
N PRO A 653 28.84 28.24 18.78
CA PRO A 653 30.27 28.35 18.44
C PRO A 653 30.76 27.23 17.52
N THR A 654 30.15 26.05 17.58
CA THR A 654 30.45 24.91 16.70
C THR A 654 29.97 25.07 15.27
N THR A 655 29.39 26.23 14.91
CA THR A 655 28.96 26.52 13.55
C THR A 655 30.16 26.98 12.73
N GLY A 656 30.49 26.18 11.71
CA GLY A 656 31.58 26.48 10.77
C GLY A 656 31.13 27.14 9.48
N ARG A 657 29.83 27.14 9.17
CA ARG A 657 29.27 27.72 7.93
C ARG A 657 27.78 28.02 8.07
N GLY A 658 27.25 28.81 7.15
CA GLY A 658 25.82 29.06 7.02
C GLY A 658 25.03 27.86 6.50
N ASN A 659 23.71 27.97 6.53
CA ASN A 659 22.79 26.94 6.09
C ASN A 659 21.76 27.54 5.12
N SER A 660 21.59 26.94 3.96
CA SER A 660 20.62 27.39 2.94
C SER A 660 19.17 26.98 3.23
N ARG A 661 18.92 26.15 4.26
CA ARG A 661 17.59 25.69 4.66
C ARG A 661 17.38 25.94 6.15
N TRP A 662 16.20 26.42 6.53
CA TRP A 662 15.88 26.71 7.93
C TRP A 662 15.57 25.46 8.76
N PHE A 663 14.76 24.53 8.24
CA PHE A 663 14.39 23.28 8.92
C PHE A 663 15.19 22.08 8.41
N GLY A 664 15.24 21.02 9.23
CA GLY A 664 15.88 19.74 8.94
C GLY A 664 16.91 19.33 10.01
N PRO A 665 17.44 18.10 9.98
CA PRO A 665 18.44 17.61 10.93
C PRO A 665 19.73 18.46 10.96
N THR A 666 20.02 19.14 9.86
CA THR A 666 21.15 20.05 9.67
C THR A 666 20.69 21.46 9.23
N GLY A 667 19.43 21.83 9.51
CA GLY A 667 18.89 23.14 9.13
C GLY A 667 19.41 24.26 10.02
N ALA A 668 19.36 25.51 9.54
CA ALA A 668 19.84 26.68 10.28
C ALA A 668 19.26 26.74 11.70
N ALA A 669 17.98 26.40 11.89
CA ALA A 669 17.29 26.42 13.19
C ALA A 669 17.96 25.56 14.29
N THR A 670 18.74 24.53 13.93
CA THR A 670 19.45 23.67 14.90
C THR A 670 20.74 24.28 15.43
N THR A 671 21.21 25.37 14.82
CA THR A 671 22.49 26.02 15.11
C THR A 671 22.34 27.37 15.80
N TRP A 672 21.11 27.75 16.16
CA TRP A 672 20.81 28.99 16.88
C TRP A 672 20.52 28.72 18.36
N GLN A 673 21.01 29.63 19.21
CA GLN A 673 20.72 29.70 20.63
C GLN A 673 20.00 31.00 20.98
N ALA A 674 18.84 30.90 21.63
CA ALA A 674 18.15 32.08 22.16
C ALA A 674 18.80 32.60 23.44
N GLN A 675 19.00 33.91 23.50
CA GLN A 675 19.62 34.66 24.61
C GLN A 675 18.61 35.51 25.38
N GLY A 676 17.33 35.47 24.98
CA GLY A 676 16.25 36.25 25.56
C GLY A 676 16.07 37.61 24.89
N THR A 677 15.09 38.36 25.39
CA THR A 677 14.68 39.67 24.87
C THR A 677 15.71 40.76 25.22
N ASP A 678 15.93 41.72 24.31
CA ASP A 678 16.77 42.92 24.49
C ASP A 678 18.22 42.66 24.95
N ASN A 679 18.75 41.49 24.61
CA ASN A 679 20.09 41.05 24.96
C ASN A 679 21.10 41.24 23.81
N PHE A 680 21.52 42.48 23.56
CA PHE A 680 22.51 42.83 22.52
C PHE A 680 23.97 42.50 22.88
N THR A 681 24.20 41.65 23.89
CA THR A 681 25.55 41.38 24.39
C THR A 681 26.43 40.76 23.31
N GLY A 682 27.61 41.34 23.13
CA GLY A 682 28.60 40.89 22.16
C GLY A 682 28.28 41.22 20.70
N LEU A 683 27.23 41.97 20.38
CA LEU A 683 27.06 42.45 19.00
C LEU A 683 28.31 43.25 18.58
N GLY A 684 28.86 42.93 17.42
CA GLY A 684 30.19 43.38 16.97
C GLY A 684 31.32 42.38 17.27
N SER A 685 31.03 41.20 17.81
CA SER A 685 32.00 40.12 18.02
C SER A 685 31.35 38.72 17.97
N TYR A 686 32.08 37.75 17.42
CA TYR A 686 31.65 36.36 17.38
C TYR A 686 32.83 35.41 17.62
N THR A 687 32.59 34.31 18.31
CA THR A 687 33.60 33.29 18.60
C THR A 687 33.12 31.96 18.02
N SER A 688 33.87 31.43 17.05
CA SER A 688 33.68 30.08 16.52
C SER A 688 34.73 29.13 17.12
N THR A 689 34.31 27.92 17.46
CA THR A 689 35.16 26.78 17.80
C THR A 689 35.29 25.79 16.64
N ALA A 690 34.50 25.95 15.57
CA ALA A 690 34.55 25.12 14.37
C ALA A 690 35.59 25.61 13.34
N CYS A 691 35.93 26.89 13.38
CA CYS A 691 36.95 27.53 12.57
C CYS A 691 38.14 27.89 13.46
N ALA A 692 39.38 27.77 12.95
CA ALA A 692 40.61 27.92 13.74
C ALA A 692 40.54 29.08 14.76
N THR A 693 40.82 28.75 16.02
CA THR A 693 40.96 29.60 17.23
C THR A 693 41.83 30.86 16.95
N VAL A 694 41.58 32.12 17.35
CA VAL A 694 40.69 32.83 18.31
C VAL A 694 40.72 34.38 18.03
N LEU A 695 39.68 35.12 18.49
CA LEU A 695 39.51 36.58 18.71
C LEU A 695 39.31 37.51 17.49
N ALA A 696 38.05 37.71 17.08
CA ALA A 696 37.61 39.03 16.62
C ALA A 696 36.81 39.72 17.72
N VAL A 697 37.54 40.37 18.62
CA VAL A 697 36.99 41.51 19.34
C VAL A 697 37.20 42.70 18.43
N ARG A 698 36.12 43.26 17.86
CA ARG A 698 36.17 44.66 17.45
C ARG A 698 36.56 45.44 18.71
N GLY A 699 37.69 46.15 18.66
CA GLY A 699 38.27 46.85 19.80
C GLY A 699 37.20 47.51 20.65
N ALA A 700 37.21 47.17 21.93
CA ALA A 700 36.17 47.50 22.90
C ALA A 700 35.75 48.98 22.83
N SER A 701 34.44 49.21 22.84
CA SER A 701 33.88 50.37 23.51
C SER A 701 32.64 49.95 24.30
N ALA A 702 32.83 49.87 25.63
CA ALA A 702 31.84 49.65 26.70
C ALA A 702 31.10 48.29 26.68
N GLY A 703 31.76 47.25 27.20
CA GLY A 703 31.17 45.94 27.45
C GLY A 703 30.00 46.02 28.44
N ARG A 704 28.97 45.20 28.21
CA ARG A 704 27.98 44.87 29.23
C ARG A 704 28.67 44.09 30.38
N PRO A 705 28.24 44.29 31.63
CA PRO A 705 28.91 43.80 32.83
C PRO A 705 29.02 42.24 32.90
N THR A 706 30.23 41.68 32.85
CA THR A 706 30.50 40.23 33.03
C THR A 706 31.00 39.90 34.44
N LEU A 707 30.47 38.85 35.08
CA LEU A 707 30.92 38.30 36.36
C LEU A 707 31.55 36.91 36.15
N THR A 708 32.75 36.70 36.64
CA THR A 708 33.45 35.41 36.64
C THR A 708 33.45 34.82 38.05
N ILE A 709 33.17 33.52 38.16
CA ILE A 709 33.13 32.75 39.42
C ILE A 709 34.04 31.53 39.24
N TYR A 710 35.06 31.36 40.08
CA TYR A 710 36.02 30.26 39.98
C TYR A 710 36.58 29.83 41.35
N PRO A 711 36.74 28.53 41.64
CA PRO A 711 36.25 27.39 40.85
C PRO A 711 34.72 27.35 40.84
N ASN A 712 34.14 26.70 39.83
CA ASN A 712 32.70 26.49 39.70
C ASN A 712 32.46 25.22 38.85
N PRO A 713 32.16 24.05 39.44
CA PRO A 713 31.72 23.84 40.82
C PRO A 713 32.76 24.18 41.89
N ALA A 714 32.29 24.59 43.06
CA ALA A 714 33.11 25.11 44.16
C ALA A 714 32.94 24.27 45.43
N THR A 715 34.05 23.96 46.09
CA THR A 715 34.06 23.29 47.39
C THR A 715 34.61 24.24 48.45
N GLY A 716 33.77 24.67 49.37
CA GLY A 716 34.13 25.52 50.52
C GLY A 716 34.40 27.01 50.21
N HIS A 717 34.86 27.40 49.01
CA HIS A 717 35.07 28.80 48.61
C HIS A 717 35.01 28.99 47.09
N ALA A 718 34.71 30.21 46.63
CA ALA A 718 34.80 30.64 45.23
C ALA A 718 35.27 32.10 45.11
N SER A 719 36.12 32.38 44.13
CA SER A 719 36.61 33.72 43.79
C SER A 719 35.70 34.39 42.76
N LEU A 720 35.41 35.68 42.96
CA LEU A 720 34.53 36.49 42.10
C LEU A 720 35.32 37.63 41.45
N LEU A 721 35.24 37.77 40.11
CA LEU A 721 35.91 38.82 39.33
C LEU A 721 34.93 39.52 38.39
N LEU A 722 35.22 40.78 38.05
CA LEU A 722 34.48 41.55 37.05
C LEU A 722 35.38 41.89 35.85
N PRO A 723 35.60 40.97 34.88
CA PRO A 723 36.61 41.14 33.84
C PRO A 723 36.40 42.36 32.95
N GLY A 724 35.16 42.86 32.86
CA GLY A 724 34.79 44.05 32.10
C GLY A 724 34.78 45.35 32.90
N ALA A 725 35.10 45.32 34.21
CA ALA A 725 35.07 46.53 35.04
C ALA A 725 36.29 47.43 34.72
N PRO A 726 36.10 48.74 34.49
CA PRO A 726 37.17 49.67 34.13
C PRO A 726 38.16 49.93 35.28
N ALA A 727 37.72 49.74 36.53
CA ALA A 727 38.54 49.83 37.74
C ALA A 727 37.98 48.94 38.85
N THR A 728 38.79 48.68 39.88
CA THR A 728 38.31 48.05 41.11
C THR A 728 37.32 48.97 41.83
N GLN A 729 36.13 48.47 42.15
CA GLN A 729 35.04 49.24 42.75
C GLN A 729 34.35 48.49 43.90
N PRO A 730 33.72 49.20 44.85
CA PRO A 730 32.90 48.58 45.89
C PRO A 730 31.74 47.79 45.27
N ALA A 731 31.52 46.58 45.76
CA ALA A 731 30.49 45.70 45.26
C ALA A 731 29.81 44.93 46.40
N THR A 732 28.50 44.74 46.26
CA THR A 732 27.67 43.92 47.16
C THR A 732 27.35 42.60 46.47
N VAL A 733 27.75 41.49 47.06
CA VAL A 733 27.55 40.13 46.55
C VAL A 733 26.48 39.43 47.38
N GLU A 734 25.50 38.84 46.72
CA GLU A 734 24.41 38.06 47.32
C GLU A 734 24.34 36.68 46.67
N VAL A 735 24.29 35.63 47.48
CA VAL A 735 24.08 34.25 47.02
C VAL A 735 22.67 33.84 47.40
N LEU A 736 21.90 33.40 46.42
CA LEU A 736 20.50 33.04 46.52
C LEU A 736 20.35 31.54 46.22
N ASP A 737 19.56 30.82 47.02
CA ASP A 737 19.24 29.42 46.74
C ASP A 737 18.27 29.27 45.53
N ALA A 738 17.95 28.02 45.17
CA ALA A 738 17.09 27.71 44.03
C ALA A 738 15.66 28.29 44.12
N VAL A 739 15.21 28.72 45.31
CA VAL A 739 13.91 29.38 45.50
C VAL A 739 14.05 30.90 45.67
N GLY A 740 15.25 31.46 45.46
CA GLY A 740 15.53 32.90 45.50
C GLY A 740 15.75 33.45 46.91
N ARG A 741 15.95 32.61 47.93
CA ARG A 741 16.22 33.07 49.30
C ARG A 741 17.70 33.36 49.48
N LEU A 742 18.02 34.49 50.11
CA LEU A 742 19.39 34.89 50.43
C LEU A 742 20.04 33.93 51.44
N VAL A 743 21.16 33.32 51.05
CA VAL A 743 21.92 32.35 51.86
C VAL A 743 23.33 32.83 52.22
N ARG A 744 23.93 33.74 51.43
CA ARG A 744 25.18 34.44 51.76
C ARG A 744 25.14 35.87 51.24
N HIS A 745 25.84 36.77 51.93
CA HIS A 745 26.01 38.16 51.54
C HIS A 745 27.39 38.64 52.00
N LEU A 746 28.14 39.31 51.13
CA LEU A 746 29.36 40.05 51.48
C LEU A 746 29.47 41.35 50.69
N THR A 747 30.23 42.30 51.24
CA THR A 747 30.64 43.52 50.54
C THR A 747 32.16 43.51 50.40
N ALA A 748 32.66 43.65 49.18
CA ALA A 748 34.10 43.64 48.89
C ALA A 748 34.41 44.52 47.67
N PRO A 749 35.64 45.04 47.55
CA PRO A 749 36.09 45.62 46.29
C PRO A 749 36.26 44.51 45.25
N LEU A 750 35.63 44.65 44.08
CA LEU A 750 35.81 43.77 42.93
C LEU A 750 36.30 44.55 41.72
N GLY A 751 37.19 43.95 40.94
CA GLY A 751 37.66 44.50 39.67
C GLY A 751 38.06 43.40 38.70
N ALA A 752 38.65 43.77 37.56
CA ALA A 752 39.10 42.82 36.55
C ALA A 752 40.25 41.91 37.03
N THR A 753 41.06 42.38 37.99
CA THR A 753 42.26 41.68 38.48
C THR A 753 42.29 41.47 40.00
N LEU A 754 41.27 41.96 40.74
CA LEU A 754 41.16 41.79 42.18
C LEU A 754 39.92 40.97 42.51
N PRO A 755 40.08 39.67 42.85
CA PRO A 755 38.95 38.82 43.19
C PRO A 755 38.43 39.09 44.60
N ALA A 756 37.13 38.89 44.80
CA ALA A 756 36.54 38.75 46.13
C ALA A 756 36.31 37.27 46.44
N GLU A 757 36.75 36.82 47.61
CA GLU A 757 36.56 35.45 48.08
C GLU A 757 35.19 35.28 48.74
N LEU A 758 34.39 34.35 48.21
CA LEU A 758 33.09 33.97 48.71
C LEU A 758 33.21 32.64 49.46
N GLY A 759 33.01 32.67 50.78
CA GLY A 759 32.98 31.46 51.61
C GLY A 759 31.69 30.67 51.47
N LEU A 760 31.80 29.39 51.12
CA LEU A 760 30.70 28.48 50.82
C LEU A 760 30.54 27.35 51.84
N THR A 761 31.45 27.25 52.81
CA THR A 761 31.39 26.26 53.88
C THR A 761 30.02 26.27 54.58
N GLY A 762 29.42 25.08 54.69
CA GLY A 762 28.12 24.87 55.33
C GLY A 762 26.90 25.17 54.45
N LEU A 763 27.07 25.51 53.16
CA LEU A 763 25.98 25.47 52.20
C LEU A 763 25.77 24.02 51.72
N PRO A 764 24.52 23.53 51.60
CA PRO A 764 24.24 22.25 50.97
C PRO A 764 24.76 22.18 49.53
N ALA A 765 25.14 20.99 49.08
CA ALA A 765 25.44 20.75 47.67
C ALA A 765 24.20 21.11 46.83
N GLY A 766 24.39 21.91 45.78
CA GLY A 766 23.28 22.42 45.00
C GLY A 766 23.60 23.65 44.18
N LEU A 767 22.55 24.20 43.57
CA LEU A 767 22.65 25.32 42.66
C LEU A 767 22.20 26.64 43.28
N TYR A 768 23.04 27.66 43.10
CA TYR A 768 22.84 29.00 43.63
C TYR A 768 22.97 30.06 42.53
N ALA A 769 22.23 31.15 42.68
CA ALA A 769 22.42 32.37 41.90
C ALA A 769 23.30 33.34 42.70
N VAL A 770 24.27 33.96 42.05
CA VAL A 770 25.13 35.00 42.63
C VAL A 770 24.80 36.32 41.97
N ARG A 771 24.34 37.30 42.74
CA ARG A 771 24.08 38.66 42.28
C ARG A 771 25.15 39.58 42.85
N VAL A 772 25.80 40.37 42.00
CA VAL A 772 26.79 41.37 42.38
C VAL A 772 26.28 42.74 41.96
N ALA A 773 26.09 43.65 42.90
CA ALA A 773 25.67 45.03 42.64
C ALA A 773 26.85 45.98 42.85
N THR A 774 27.07 46.87 41.89
CA THR A 774 28.06 47.94 41.94
C THR A 774 27.39 49.28 41.63
N ALA A 775 28.11 50.39 41.77
CA ALA A 775 27.61 51.69 41.32
C ALA A 775 27.38 51.75 39.79
N GLU A 776 28.10 50.93 39.02
CA GLU A 776 28.08 50.91 37.56
C GLU A 776 27.04 49.93 36.98
N GLY A 777 26.43 49.08 37.82
CA GLY A 777 25.42 48.12 37.39
C GLY A 777 25.36 46.85 38.23
N GLN A 778 24.42 45.97 37.86
CA GLN A 778 24.26 44.64 38.45
C GLN A 778 24.80 43.55 37.52
N TYR A 779 25.45 42.56 38.12
CA TYR A 779 26.01 41.39 37.49
C TYR A 779 25.36 40.16 38.11
N ILE A 780 25.07 39.12 37.32
CA ILE A 780 24.46 37.88 37.81
C ILE A 780 25.25 36.70 37.26
N GLY A 781 25.54 35.72 38.11
CA GLY A 781 26.23 34.48 37.78
C GLY A 781 25.60 33.28 38.45
N ARG A 782 25.97 32.09 38.00
CA ARG A 782 25.48 30.80 38.52
C ARG A 782 26.62 30.12 39.27
N LEU A 783 26.38 29.64 40.49
CA LEU A 783 27.35 28.92 41.32
C LEU A 783 26.83 27.52 41.65
N VAL A 784 27.65 26.50 41.43
CA VAL A 784 27.42 25.12 41.87
C VAL A 784 28.29 24.87 43.10
N VAL A 785 27.67 24.44 44.20
CA VAL A 785 28.38 24.02 45.42
C VAL A 785 28.36 22.49 45.46
N GLU A 786 29.53 21.88 45.69
CA GLU A 786 29.72 20.43 45.86
C GLU A 786 29.89 20.03 47.32
#